data_AF-A0AAF5PJK9-F1
#
_entry.id   AF-A0AAF5PJK9-F1
#
_cell.length_a   1.000
_cell.length_b   1.000
_cell.length_c   1.000
_cell.angle_alpha   90.00
_cell.angle_beta   90.00
_cell.angle_gamma   90.00
#
_symmetry.space_group_name_H-M   'P 1'
#
loop_
_entity.id
_entity.type
_entity.pdbx_description
1 polymer ?
#
loop_
_entity_poly.entity_id
_entity_poly.type
_entity_poly.pdbx_seq_one_letter_code
_entity_poly.pdbx_strand_id
1 'polypeptide(L)'
;MKEKLNLIDENKLQMIPLMKQHIAAVDFIQTALLAFKALYKHEIHGTCNMDMDMINITTTSVIRDNSDKMMDDIIHEKPIISENVKGGSSSDSSTDNGIKITIDPNSDKYIGIPSDEDVISNVIEIPEWACNEKHSANYIIYCQGELLHAVMMLNIFKDSKTFVDKPLKRDPTEIASDFKKKFPRDITVNDREAVRQFIDENFDEEGHELEKCELVDWEEQPEKLLSITDAQLRQFALNVNLIWKSLCRTIKKEIMKYPERHSLLYVPYEFIVPGGRFREFYYWDTYWVIKGLLASGMQETSRRIILNFEYLVKTIGFIPNGGRVYYLRRSQPPLFIPMVYEYYMATEDDEFLRSIMNTMEMEFNFWKTSRMINVTINKRNHSVFYYRADSNVPRPESYREDYQTAERVDRQRRRKLWRDIASAAESGWDFSSRWFQNRKSMDTIVTSDIIPVDLNAFMYWNMKILAHLQGEIGNLTRRDELNRERSNFVDTFEAVFFDTREGAWFDLNLKTGEHYDDAYPSLAVPLFTECYHMLNSAMVADVLETLQRKGLLQFPGGIPASLMKGTNQQWDYPNGWAPINHMIIEGLRKSNNPTMQQRAFEIANKWINRNYALYQKDHKMWEKYDVAKEYVRAAKGGEYENQYGFGWTNGVVLDLLVTFNKRAIVKPTGGVTDVHGTGRANISGTNRTLLTRYLGTGKPFDFLWWFTKRILVRALINFLKCKSPGSSGS
;
A
#
# COMPACT_ATOMS: atom_id res chain seq x y z
N MET A 1 -23.92 -31.82 -53.85
CA MET A 1 -24.89 -30.91 -53.20
C MET A 1 -25.21 -31.33 -51.77
N LYS A 2 -25.53 -32.61 -51.50
CA LYS A 2 -25.73 -33.13 -50.13
C LYS A 2 -24.50 -33.02 -49.20
N GLU A 3 -23.27 -33.04 -49.73
CA GLU A 3 -22.04 -32.81 -48.91
C GLU A 3 -21.67 -31.33 -48.68
N LYS A 4 -22.29 -30.37 -49.39
CA LYS A 4 -22.13 -28.93 -49.10
C LYS A 4 -23.21 -28.37 -48.16
N LEU A 5 -24.15 -29.22 -47.72
CA LEU A 5 -25.23 -28.87 -46.79
C LEU A 5 -24.93 -29.25 -45.33
N ASN A 6 -23.90 -30.07 -45.08
CA ASN A 6 -23.46 -30.46 -43.73
C ASN A 6 -22.37 -29.56 -43.13
N LEU A 7 -22.18 -28.35 -43.67
CA LEU A 7 -21.19 -27.35 -43.23
C LEU A 7 -21.84 -25.98 -42.95
N ILE A 8 -23.13 -25.98 -42.60
CA ILE A 8 -23.80 -24.83 -42.00
C ILE A 8 -23.64 -24.97 -40.48
N ASP A 9 -22.66 -24.23 -39.96
CA ASP A 9 -22.31 -24.04 -38.55
C ASP A 9 -23.55 -23.87 -37.67
N GLU A 10 -23.83 -24.83 -36.78
CA GLU A 10 -24.96 -24.79 -35.83
C GLU A 10 -24.95 -23.51 -34.96
N ASN A 11 -23.78 -22.88 -34.78
CA ASN A 11 -23.65 -21.59 -34.08
C ASN A 11 -24.26 -20.40 -34.87
N LYS A 12 -24.36 -20.48 -36.21
CA LYS A 12 -24.99 -19.43 -37.03
C LYS A 12 -26.52 -19.53 -37.02
N LEU A 13 -27.08 -20.72 -36.82
CA LEU A 13 -28.52 -20.91 -36.63
C LEU A 13 -29.00 -20.45 -35.24
N GLN A 14 -28.16 -20.55 -34.20
CA GLN A 14 -28.43 -20.01 -32.87
C GLN A 14 -28.42 -18.46 -32.79
N MET A 15 -27.89 -17.77 -33.81
CA MET A 15 -27.87 -16.30 -33.89
C MET A 15 -29.18 -15.70 -34.40
N ILE A 16 -30.03 -16.48 -35.08
CA ILE A 16 -31.28 -15.98 -35.68
C ILE A 16 -32.28 -15.48 -34.62
N PRO A 17 -32.51 -16.16 -33.49
CA PRO A 17 -33.35 -15.63 -32.40
C PRO A 17 -32.77 -14.36 -31.76
N LEU A 18 -31.44 -14.28 -31.61
CA LEU A 18 -30.75 -13.11 -31.06
C LEU A 18 -30.86 -11.88 -31.97
N MET A 19 -30.75 -12.07 -33.30
CA MET A 19 -30.96 -11.01 -34.28
C MET A 19 -32.42 -10.53 -34.29
N LYS A 20 -33.39 -11.44 -34.13
CA LYS A 20 -34.82 -11.07 -33.99
C LYS A 20 -35.09 -10.27 -32.71
N GLN A 21 -34.45 -10.63 -31.60
CA GLN A 21 -34.52 -9.84 -30.35
C GLN A 21 -33.87 -8.46 -30.49
N HIS A 22 -32.78 -8.34 -31.27
CA HIS A 22 -32.13 -7.07 -31.55
C HIS A 22 -33.01 -6.13 -32.41
N ILE A 23 -33.66 -6.67 -33.45
CA ILE A 23 -34.61 -5.91 -34.27
C ILE A 23 -35.80 -5.44 -33.42
N ALA A 24 -36.36 -6.32 -32.58
CA ALA A 24 -37.45 -5.95 -31.67
C ALA A 24 -37.03 -4.89 -30.64
N ALA A 25 -35.79 -4.92 -30.15
CA ALA A 25 -35.28 -3.90 -29.22
C ALA A 25 -35.08 -2.55 -29.91
N VAL A 26 -34.61 -2.54 -31.16
CA VAL A 26 -34.48 -1.31 -31.97
C VAL A 26 -35.85 -0.73 -32.28
N ASP A 27 -36.82 -1.55 -32.68
CA ASP A 27 -38.21 -1.13 -32.92
C ASP A 27 -38.86 -0.61 -31.63
N PHE A 28 -38.58 -1.23 -30.48
CA PHE A 28 -39.08 -0.75 -29.19
C PHE A 28 -38.47 0.61 -28.82
N ILE A 29 -37.17 0.81 -29.01
CA ILE A 29 -36.48 2.09 -28.75
C ILE A 29 -37.02 3.18 -29.68
N GLN A 30 -37.21 2.86 -30.96
CA GLN A 30 -37.76 3.80 -31.94
C GLN A 30 -39.21 4.18 -31.60
N THR A 31 -40.02 3.19 -31.20
CA THR A 31 -41.40 3.41 -30.73
C THR A 31 -41.43 4.25 -29.45
N ALA A 32 -40.56 3.98 -28.48
CA ALA A 32 -40.45 4.73 -27.24
C ALA A 32 -40.02 6.17 -27.49
N LEU A 33 -39.06 6.41 -28.39
CA LEU A 33 -38.63 7.75 -28.80
C LEU A 33 -39.75 8.52 -29.52
N LEU A 34 -40.52 7.85 -30.38
CA LEU A 34 -41.69 8.45 -31.03
C LEU A 34 -42.80 8.78 -30.03
N ALA A 35 -43.05 7.89 -29.06
CA ALA A 35 -44.00 8.15 -27.97
C ALA A 35 -43.54 9.32 -27.08
N PHE A 36 -42.25 9.40 -26.74
CA PHE A 36 -41.66 10.52 -26.02
C PHE A 36 -41.82 11.84 -26.79
N LYS A 37 -41.60 11.81 -28.12
CA LYS A 37 -41.74 12.99 -28.99
C LYS A 37 -43.20 13.42 -29.15
N ALA A 38 -44.14 12.47 -29.12
CA ALA A 38 -45.58 12.73 -29.14
C ALA A 38 -46.08 13.31 -27.81
N LEU A 39 -45.60 12.77 -26.68
CA LEU A 39 -45.92 13.27 -25.34
C LEU A 39 -45.37 14.68 -25.09
N TYR A 40 -44.19 15.01 -25.61
CA TYR A 40 -43.64 16.37 -25.54
C TYR A 40 -44.44 17.39 -26.37
N LYS A 41 -45.21 16.93 -27.38
CA LYS A 41 -46.02 17.78 -28.25
C LYS A 41 -47.43 18.03 -27.71
N HIS A 42 -47.87 17.23 -26.74
CA HIS A 42 -49.17 17.33 -26.06
C HIS A 42 -48.96 17.37 -24.55
N GLU A 43 -48.46 18.49 -24.03
CA GLU A 43 -48.99 19.21 -22.84
C GLU A 43 -47.92 20.12 -22.19
N ILE A 44 -48.28 21.41 -22.17
CA ILE A 44 -48.12 22.39 -21.09
C ILE A 44 -46.69 22.82 -20.70
N HIS A 45 -46.38 24.06 -21.12
CA HIS A 45 -45.37 24.95 -20.58
C HIS A 45 -45.30 24.92 -19.05
N GLY A 46 -44.15 24.53 -18.50
CA GLY A 46 -43.85 24.76 -17.08
C GLY A 46 -42.74 23.88 -16.52
N THR A 47 -41.54 24.46 -16.39
CA THR A 47 -40.45 24.01 -15.49
C THR A 47 -39.88 22.60 -15.69
N CYS A 48 -39.14 22.39 -16.78
CA CYS A 48 -38.06 21.40 -16.81
C CYS A 48 -37.01 21.83 -17.85
N ASN A 49 -35.88 22.40 -17.39
CA ASN A 49 -34.75 22.71 -18.26
C ASN A 49 -33.88 21.45 -18.38
N MET A 50 -33.98 20.75 -19.50
CA MET A 50 -33.04 19.68 -19.87
C MET A 50 -32.03 20.24 -20.88
N ASP A 51 -30.75 20.29 -20.51
CA ASP A 51 -29.65 20.38 -21.48
C ASP A 51 -29.52 19.03 -22.19
N MET A 52 -29.91 18.98 -23.47
CA MET A 52 -29.68 17.85 -24.37
C MET A 52 -28.61 18.20 -25.39
N ASP A 53 -27.34 18.02 -25.04
CA ASP A 53 -26.28 17.76 -26.03
C ASP A 53 -26.11 16.23 -26.16
N MET A 54 -26.93 15.61 -27.02
CA MET A 54 -26.76 14.21 -27.43
C MET A 54 -27.08 14.04 -28.92
N ILE A 55 -26.00 13.87 -29.70
CA ILE A 55 -25.79 12.89 -30.77
C ILE A 55 -26.90 12.78 -31.84
N ASN A 56 -26.68 13.49 -32.95
CA ASN A 56 -27.32 13.17 -34.24
C ASN A 56 -26.74 11.85 -34.79
N ILE A 57 -27.57 10.81 -34.87
CA ILE A 57 -27.29 9.61 -35.67
C ILE A 57 -28.13 9.73 -36.95
N THR A 58 -27.55 10.27 -38.01
CA THR A 58 -28.09 10.18 -39.37
C THR A 58 -27.42 9.02 -40.12
N THR A 59 -28.26 8.17 -40.68
CA THR A 59 -27.94 7.01 -41.50
C THR A 59 -27.29 7.40 -42.83
N THR A 60 -26.29 6.61 -43.22
CA THR A 60 -25.52 6.58 -44.46
C THR A 60 -26.29 6.91 -45.75
N SER A 61 -25.91 8.02 -46.39
CA SER A 61 -25.75 8.12 -47.85
C SER A 61 -24.88 9.35 -48.17
N VAL A 62 -24.11 9.29 -49.25
CA VAL A 62 -23.11 10.28 -49.72
C VAL A 62 -21.68 10.10 -49.16
N ILE A 63 -21.04 8.99 -49.55
CA ILE A 63 -19.60 8.95 -49.81
C ILE A 63 -19.44 9.06 -51.33
N ARG A 64 -19.22 10.28 -51.80
CA ARG A 64 -18.42 10.65 -52.98
C ARG A 64 -18.29 12.17 -52.94
N ASP A 65 -17.07 12.64 -53.18
CA ASP A 65 -16.64 14.03 -53.29
C ASP A 65 -16.37 14.78 -51.97
N ASN A 66 -15.13 14.62 -51.47
CA ASN A 66 -14.19 15.72 -51.15
C ASN A 66 -13.08 15.24 -50.19
N SER A 67 -12.26 14.31 -50.67
CA SER A 67 -10.97 13.96 -50.05
C SER A 67 -9.82 14.62 -50.82
N ASP A 68 -9.91 15.94 -51.03
CA ASP A 68 -8.86 16.80 -51.59
C ASP A 68 -9.15 18.25 -51.18
N LYS A 69 -8.82 18.61 -49.92
CA LYS A 69 -8.63 19.96 -49.36
C LYS A 69 -8.80 19.94 -47.84
N MET A 70 -7.72 19.63 -47.11
CA MET A 70 -7.41 20.15 -45.76
C MET A 70 -6.09 19.54 -45.25
N MET A 71 -5.09 19.42 -46.12
CA MET A 71 -3.74 19.03 -45.77
C MET A 71 -2.73 19.92 -46.51
N ASP A 72 -3.00 21.24 -46.53
CA ASP A 72 -2.13 22.24 -47.20
C ASP A 72 -1.99 23.58 -46.44
N ASP A 73 -2.52 23.74 -45.23
CA ASP A 73 -2.27 24.95 -44.42
C ASP A 73 -1.78 24.54 -43.02
N ILE A 74 -0.45 24.53 -42.87
CA ILE A 74 0.41 24.93 -41.74
C ILE A 74 1.80 24.28 -41.97
N ILE A 75 2.33 24.40 -43.20
CA ILE A 75 3.77 24.26 -43.46
C ILE A 75 4.09 25.28 -44.54
N HIS A 76 4.45 26.51 -44.15
CA HIS A 76 5.41 27.38 -44.85
C HIS A 76 5.49 28.77 -44.18
N GLU A 77 6.52 28.99 -43.39
CA GLU A 77 7.31 30.23 -43.49
C GLU A 77 8.80 29.92 -43.42
N LYS A 78 9.56 30.77 -44.11
CA LYS A 78 10.83 30.50 -44.81
C LYS A 78 12.10 30.70 -43.95
N PRO A 79 13.26 30.21 -44.45
CA PRO A 79 14.53 30.18 -43.72
C PRO A 79 15.33 31.49 -43.89
N ILE A 80 16.13 31.85 -42.88
CA ILE A 80 17.22 32.81 -43.02
C ILE A 80 18.50 32.22 -42.40
N ILE A 81 19.38 31.80 -43.32
CA ILE A 81 20.86 31.93 -43.37
C ILE A 81 21.66 31.61 -42.10
N SER A 82 22.50 30.58 -42.23
CA SER A 82 23.64 30.21 -41.40
C SER A 82 24.86 31.12 -41.62
N GLU A 83 25.62 31.38 -40.55
CA GLU A 83 27.10 31.43 -40.60
C GLU A 83 27.71 31.03 -39.24
N ASN A 84 28.45 29.90 -39.24
CA ASN A 84 29.76 29.63 -38.61
C ASN A 84 29.97 30.03 -37.11
N VAL A 85 30.31 29.14 -36.16
CA VAL A 85 31.63 28.46 -35.99
C VAL A 85 31.60 27.57 -34.71
N LYS A 86 32.21 26.36 -34.80
CA LYS A 86 32.90 25.47 -33.80
C LYS A 86 32.32 25.41 -32.37
N GLY A 87 31.96 24.27 -31.79
CA GLY A 87 32.65 22.97 -31.73
C GLY A 87 32.86 22.61 -30.25
N GLY A 88 32.36 21.47 -29.79
CA GLY A 88 32.57 20.99 -28.41
C GLY A 88 31.46 20.08 -27.89
N SER A 89 31.80 18.82 -27.68
CA SER A 89 30.96 17.74 -27.15
C SER A 89 30.50 17.98 -25.70
N SER A 90 29.22 17.74 -25.39
CA SER A 90 28.79 17.41 -24.03
C SER A 90 27.66 16.40 -24.01
N SER A 91 27.86 15.39 -23.16
CA SER A 91 26.94 14.34 -22.72
C SER A 91 25.75 14.91 -21.95
N ASP A 92 24.53 14.49 -22.29
CA ASP A 92 23.32 14.91 -21.58
C ASP A 92 23.11 14.14 -20.28
N SER A 93 23.13 14.92 -19.19
CA SER A 93 22.79 14.59 -17.82
C SER A 93 21.28 14.64 -17.60
N SER A 94 20.76 13.64 -16.88
CA SER A 94 19.45 13.67 -16.25
C SER A 94 19.32 14.84 -15.27
N THR A 95 18.21 15.55 -15.36
CA THR A 95 17.84 16.70 -14.53
C THR A 95 17.75 16.35 -13.05
N ASP A 96 18.73 16.85 -12.32
CA ASP A 96 18.82 17.00 -10.88
C ASP A 96 17.88 18.13 -10.42
N ASN A 97 16.98 17.84 -9.48
CA ASN A 97 16.17 18.84 -8.77
C ASN A 97 16.80 19.18 -7.40
N GLY A 98 18.12 19.05 -7.29
CA GLY A 98 18.90 19.76 -6.28
C GLY A 98 18.81 21.27 -6.54
N ILE A 99 18.53 22.03 -5.50
CA ILE A 99 18.85 23.45 -5.49
C ILE A 99 20.34 23.54 -5.82
N LYS A 100 20.68 24.03 -7.02
CA LYS A 100 22.05 24.47 -7.32
C LYS A 100 22.32 25.66 -6.41
N ILE A 101 22.95 25.38 -5.28
CA ILE A 101 23.58 26.42 -4.47
C ILE A 101 24.72 26.97 -5.33
N THR A 102 24.47 28.08 -6.01
CA THR A 102 25.53 28.88 -6.62
C THR A 102 26.39 29.41 -5.47
N ILE A 103 27.52 28.75 -5.25
CA ILE A 103 28.55 29.19 -4.31
C ILE A 103 29.22 30.40 -4.95
N ASP A 104 28.90 31.58 -4.44
CA ASP A 104 29.73 32.77 -4.63
C ASP A 104 31.02 32.56 -3.82
N PRO A 105 32.20 32.43 -4.46
CA PRO A 105 33.46 32.21 -3.76
C PRO A 105 33.87 33.38 -2.85
N ASN A 106 33.17 34.51 -2.92
CA ASN A 106 33.50 35.75 -2.20
C ASN A 106 32.44 36.18 -1.17
N SER A 107 31.44 35.35 -0.84
CA SER A 107 30.51 35.64 0.25
C SER A 107 30.82 34.77 1.48
N ASP A 108 31.57 35.31 2.45
CA ASP A 108 31.70 34.81 3.83
C ASP A 108 30.39 34.96 4.62
N LYS A 109 29.24 34.59 4.02
CA LYS A 109 28.00 34.45 4.76
C LYS A 109 28.04 33.10 5.46
N TYR A 110 28.25 33.15 6.77
CA TYR A 110 27.95 32.05 7.69
C TYR A 110 26.50 31.61 7.47
N ILE A 111 26.27 30.60 6.63
CA ILE A 111 24.96 29.97 6.50
C ILE A 111 24.83 29.05 7.71
N GLY A 112 24.16 29.55 8.76
CA GLY A 112 23.73 28.73 9.88
C GLY A 112 22.83 27.59 9.39
N ILE A 113 22.83 26.48 10.12
CA ILE A 113 21.80 25.46 9.89
C ILE A 113 20.42 26.03 10.25
N PRO A 114 19.31 25.49 9.68
CA PRO A 114 17.96 25.89 10.10
C PRO A 114 17.81 25.82 11.62
N SER A 115 17.02 26.71 12.21
CA SER A 115 16.78 26.73 13.66
C SER A 115 15.91 25.55 14.09
N ASP A 116 16.16 25.01 15.28
CA ASP A 116 15.31 24.00 15.92
C ASP A 116 14.12 24.61 16.69
N GLU A 117 13.95 25.94 16.65
CA GLU A 117 12.92 26.66 17.41
C GLU A 117 11.53 26.06 17.17
N ASP A 118 11.18 25.69 15.94
CA ASP A 118 9.87 25.10 15.64
C ASP A 118 9.68 23.69 16.20
N VAL A 119 10.78 23.00 16.48
CA VAL A 119 10.78 21.65 17.04
C VAL A 119 10.70 21.72 18.56
N ILE A 120 11.44 22.64 19.20
CA ILE A 120 11.52 22.75 20.66
C ILE A 120 10.49 23.70 21.28
N SER A 121 9.95 24.66 20.52
CA SER A 121 9.04 25.70 21.04
C SER A 121 7.70 25.13 21.49
N ASN A 122 7.24 25.60 22.64
CA ASN A 122 5.93 25.29 23.22
C ASN A 122 4.88 26.39 22.97
N VAL A 123 5.19 27.40 22.13
CA VAL A 123 4.32 28.56 21.90
C VAL A 123 3.03 28.18 21.17
N ILE A 124 3.09 27.24 20.22
CA ILE A 124 1.95 26.81 19.40
C ILE A 124 1.25 25.61 20.03
N GLU A 125 2.02 24.55 20.28
CA GLU A 125 1.60 23.30 20.91
C GLU A 125 2.84 22.73 21.61
N ILE A 126 2.65 22.10 22.77
CA ILE A 126 3.74 21.48 23.52
C ILE A 126 4.35 20.35 22.68
N PRO A 127 5.69 20.27 22.55
CA PRO A 127 6.34 19.15 21.86
C PRO A 127 6.02 17.80 22.52
N GLU A 128 5.53 16.87 21.71
CA GLU A 128 5.38 15.46 22.01
C GLU A 128 6.47 14.67 21.26
N TRP A 129 7.58 14.40 21.94
CA TRP A 129 8.76 13.73 21.38
C TRP A 129 8.49 12.29 20.98
N ALA A 130 9.21 11.77 19.98
CA ALA A 130 9.00 10.41 19.44
C ALA A 130 9.37 9.27 20.42
N CYS A 131 10.30 9.51 21.34
CA CYS A 131 10.67 8.55 22.39
C CYS A 131 9.72 8.66 23.59
N ASN A 132 9.56 7.54 24.29
CA ASN A 132 8.99 7.51 25.63
C ASN A 132 10.13 7.54 26.66
N GLU A 133 10.30 8.66 27.38
CA GLU A 133 11.38 8.84 28.34
C GLU A 133 11.43 7.76 29.43
N LYS A 134 10.29 7.15 29.79
CA LYS A 134 10.25 6.04 30.77
C LYS A 134 10.96 4.78 30.27
N HIS A 135 11.06 4.61 28.95
CA HIS A 135 11.62 3.43 28.30
C HIS A 135 12.83 3.79 27.41
N SER A 136 13.39 4.99 27.54
CA SER A 136 14.49 5.46 26.70
C SER A 136 15.38 6.44 27.45
N ALA A 137 16.43 5.95 28.12
CA ALA A 137 17.41 6.82 28.81
C ALA A 137 18.25 7.69 27.83
N ASN A 138 18.24 7.34 26.55
CA ASN A 138 19.00 7.97 25.47
C ASN A 138 18.17 8.87 24.55
N TYR A 139 16.96 9.24 24.99
CA TYR A 139 16.08 10.14 24.26
C TYR A 139 16.76 11.47 23.87
N ILE A 140 17.68 11.98 24.71
CA ILE A 140 18.47 13.20 24.47
C ILE A 140 19.47 13.12 23.30
N ILE A 141 19.71 11.92 22.76
CA ILE A 141 20.54 11.70 21.57
C ILE A 141 19.69 11.30 20.37
N TYR A 142 18.78 10.35 20.56
CA TYR A 142 18.07 9.71 19.44
C TYR A 142 16.71 10.33 19.11
N CYS A 143 16.13 11.15 20.00
CA CYS A 143 14.76 11.66 19.81
C CYS A 143 14.62 13.17 19.95
N GLN A 144 15.58 13.82 20.59
CA GLN A 144 15.63 15.28 20.74
C GLN A 144 17.06 15.76 20.97
N GLY A 145 17.24 17.08 21.02
CA GLY A 145 18.50 17.71 21.42
C GLY A 145 19.33 18.27 20.26
N GLU A 146 20.28 19.13 20.63
CA GLU A 146 21.15 19.89 19.70
C GLU A 146 21.97 18.96 18.80
N LEU A 147 22.45 17.81 19.31
CA LEU A 147 23.23 16.84 18.52
C LEU A 147 22.38 16.23 17.40
N LEU A 148 21.18 15.73 17.70
CA LEU A 148 20.29 15.17 16.68
C LEU A 148 20.01 16.19 15.59
N HIS A 149 19.62 17.41 15.99
CA HIS A 149 19.30 18.47 15.06
C HIS A 149 20.49 18.83 14.16
N ALA A 150 21.67 19.02 14.74
CA ALA A 150 22.89 19.35 14.01
C ALA A 150 23.25 18.26 12.98
N VAL A 151 23.23 16.99 13.37
CA VAL A 151 23.58 15.88 12.47
C VAL A 151 22.62 15.80 11.27
N MET A 152 21.32 15.99 11.52
CA MET A 152 20.28 15.92 10.50
C MET A 152 20.38 17.10 9.53
N MET A 153 20.50 18.32 10.03
CA MET A 153 20.55 19.53 9.21
C MET A 153 21.87 19.70 8.45
N LEU A 154 22.99 19.23 8.99
CA LEU A 154 24.28 19.22 8.29
C LEU A 154 24.38 18.14 7.20
N ASN A 155 23.34 17.30 7.05
CA ASN A 155 23.32 16.18 6.11
C ASN A 155 24.63 15.37 6.20
N ILE A 156 24.96 14.96 7.44
CA ILE A 156 26.17 14.16 7.68
C ILE A 156 26.03 12.83 6.94
N PHE A 157 24.89 12.16 7.07
CA PHE A 157 24.57 10.91 6.39
C PHE A 157 23.48 11.12 5.32
N LYS A 158 23.61 10.40 4.20
CA LYS A 158 22.63 10.43 3.09
C LYS A 158 21.25 10.02 3.60
N ASP A 159 21.17 8.93 4.36
CA ASP A 159 19.93 8.44 4.98
C ASP A 159 19.89 8.89 6.46
N SER A 160 18.86 9.64 6.84
CA SER A 160 18.63 10.15 8.20
C SER A 160 18.62 9.02 9.24
N LYS A 161 18.12 7.82 8.87
CA LYS A 161 18.06 6.65 9.76
C LYS A 161 19.45 6.15 10.19
N THR A 162 20.50 6.44 9.40
CA THR A 162 21.86 5.99 9.69
C THR A 162 22.32 6.44 11.08
N PHE A 163 22.14 7.72 11.41
CA PHE A 163 22.62 8.26 12.68
C PHE A 163 21.88 7.68 13.88
N VAL A 164 20.56 7.60 13.80
CA VAL A 164 19.73 7.12 14.91
C VAL A 164 19.85 5.62 15.15
N ASP A 165 20.48 4.88 14.25
CA ASP A 165 20.80 3.46 14.40
C ASP A 165 22.23 3.19 14.89
N LYS A 166 23.07 4.23 15.04
CA LYS A 166 24.45 4.06 15.52
C LYS A 166 24.48 3.88 17.03
N PRO A 167 25.08 2.81 17.58
CA PRO A 167 25.26 2.63 19.01
C PRO A 167 26.20 3.68 19.62
N LEU A 168 26.02 3.99 20.90
CA LEU A 168 26.91 4.87 21.66
C LEU A 168 28.09 4.07 22.26
N LYS A 169 29.29 4.65 22.19
CA LYS A 169 30.47 4.10 22.88
C LYS A 169 30.48 4.38 24.38
N ARG A 170 29.77 5.43 24.81
CA ARG A 170 29.73 5.96 26.19
C ARG A 170 28.31 6.34 26.60
N ASP A 171 28.15 6.81 27.83
CA ASP A 171 26.86 7.26 28.36
C ASP A 171 26.26 8.41 27.53
N PRO A 172 24.95 8.39 27.21
CA PRO A 172 24.30 9.42 26.41
C PRO A 172 24.39 10.83 27.01
N THR A 173 24.37 10.96 28.35
CA THR A 173 24.43 12.28 29.01
C THR A 173 25.82 12.88 28.93
N GLU A 174 26.87 12.05 29.03
CA GLU A 174 28.26 12.47 28.81
C GLU A 174 28.46 12.96 27.37
N ILE A 175 28.01 12.17 26.38
CA ILE A 175 28.13 12.52 24.96
C ILE A 175 27.39 13.84 24.66
N ALA A 176 26.16 14.00 25.16
CA ALA A 176 25.40 15.24 24.97
C ALA A 176 26.11 16.45 25.61
N SER A 177 26.66 16.29 26.82
CA SER A 177 27.43 17.35 27.50
C SER A 177 28.70 17.72 26.75
N ASP A 178 29.44 16.73 26.28
CA ASP A 178 30.69 16.92 25.52
C ASP A 178 30.42 17.60 24.17
N PHE A 179 29.32 17.25 23.50
CA PHE A 179 28.90 17.92 22.27
C PHE A 179 28.67 19.42 22.51
N LYS A 180 27.90 19.78 23.55
CA LYS A 180 27.61 21.17 23.90
C LYS A 180 28.87 21.96 24.28
N LYS A 181 29.83 21.33 24.94
CA LYS A 181 31.14 21.95 25.24
C LYS A 181 31.97 22.17 23.97
N LYS A 182 31.96 21.22 23.03
CA LYS A 182 32.70 21.30 21.76
C LYS A 182 32.12 22.35 20.82
N PHE A 183 30.81 22.54 20.84
CA PHE A 183 30.09 23.51 20.01
C PHE A 183 29.32 24.54 20.87
N PRO A 184 30.02 25.49 21.52
CA PRO A 184 29.40 26.47 22.43
C PRO A 184 28.69 27.63 21.71
N ARG A 185 28.81 27.70 20.38
CA ARG A 185 28.19 28.69 19.50
C ARG A 185 27.24 27.99 18.52
N ASP A 186 26.41 28.78 17.85
CA ASP A 186 25.56 28.28 16.78
C ASP A 186 26.38 27.51 15.73
N ILE A 187 25.87 26.33 15.38
CA ILE A 187 26.46 25.42 14.41
C ILE A 187 26.15 25.92 13.00
N THR A 188 27.15 25.84 12.13
CA THR A 188 27.07 26.28 10.74
C THR A 188 27.48 25.15 9.80
N VAL A 189 27.22 25.31 8.50
CA VAL A 189 27.65 24.31 7.49
C VAL A 189 29.16 24.04 7.53
N ASN A 190 29.97 25.00 7.98
CA ASN A 190 31.43 24.84 8.12
C ASN A 190 31.84 23.87 9.23
N ASP A 191 30.95 23.60 10.20
CA ASP A 191 31.21 22.69 11.32
C ASP A 191 30.98 21.21 10.95
N ARG A 192 30.55 20.93 9.70
CA ARG A 192 30.18 19.59 9.22
C ARG A 192 31.24 18.52 9.49
N GLU A 193 32.51 18.83 9.25
CA GLU A 193 33.58 17.85 9.45
C GLU A 193 33.90 17.63 10.93
N ALA A 194 33.86 18.69 11.73
CA ALA A 194 34.06 18.60 13.18
C ALA A 194 32.93 17.79 13.86
N VAL A 195 31.68 17.93 13.38
CA VAL A 195 30.53 17.12 13.82
C VAL A 195 30.69 15.67 13.38
N ARG A 196 31.10 15.40 12.13
CA ARG A 196 31.40 14.03 11.66
C ARG A 196 32.47 13.37 12.54
N GLN A 197 33.59 14.04 12.80
CA GLN A 197 34.64 13.53 13.68
C GLN A 197 34.12 13.25 15.09
N PHE A 198 33.26 14.13 15.64
CA PHE A 198 32.65 13.90 16.94
C PHE A 198 31.80 12.61 16.96
N ILE A 199 31.05 12.34 15.87
CA ILE A 199 30.27 11.09 15.74
C ILE A 199 31.22 9.89 15.70
N ASP A 200 32.26 9.93 14.87
CA ASP A 200 33.21 8.81 14.72
C ASP A 200 33.92 8.48 16.04
N GLU A 201 34.20 9.49 16.87
CA GLU A 201 34.79 9.34 18.21
C GLU A 201 33.83 8.72 19.24
N ASN A 202 32.51 8.94 19.12
CA ASN A 202 31.53 8.64 20.18
C ASN A 202 30.51 7.55 19.84
N PHE A 203 30.44 7.14 18.57
CA PHE A 203 29.45 6.18 18.07
C PHE A 203 30.13 5.00 17.35
N ASP A 204 29.49 3.84 17.38
CA ASP A 204 29.87 2.65 16.61
C ASP A 204 29.16 2.59 15.25
N GLU A 205 29.47 1.54 14.47
CA GLU A 205 28.79 1.26 13.21
C GLU A 205 27.36 0.76 13.46
N GLU A 206 26.41 1.27 12.67
CA GLU A 206 25.02 0.88 12.80
C GLU A 206 24.84 -0.59 12.41
N GLY A 207 24.04 -1.34 13.17
CA GLY A 207 23.89 -2.79 13.00
C GLY A 207 24.96 -3.66 13.66
N HIS A 208 26.02 -3.09 14.27
CA HIS A 208 26.94 -3.86 15.14
C HIS A 208 26.25 -4.50 16.35
N GLU A 209 25.04 -4.06 16.66
CA GLU A 209 24.17 -4.61 17.70
C GLU A 209 23.67 -6.03 17.42
N LEU A 210 23.77 -6.47 16.16
CA LEU A 210 23.12 -7.66 15.66
C LEU A 210 24.14 -8.74 15.31
N GLU A 211 23.73 -9.99 15.52
CA GLU A 211 24.42 -11.18 15.06
C GLU A 211 23.55 -11.91 14.03
N LYS A 212 24.18 -12.68 13.14
CA LYS A 212 23.44 -13.62 12.31
C LYS A 212 22.94 -14.76 13.21
N CYS A 213 21.69 -15.17 12.99
CA CYS A 213 21.13 -16.33 13.69
C CYS A 213 21.26 -17.60 12.83
N GLU A 214 21.27 -18.75 13.51
CA GLU A 214 20.95 -20.04 12.90
C GLU A 214 19.47 -20.36 13.14
N LEU A 215 18.75 -20.65 12.06
CA LEU A 215 17.34 -21.03 12.13
C LEU A 215 17.24 -22.49 12.56
N VAL A 216 16.67 -22.72 13.74
CA VAL A 216 16.73 -24.02 14.44
C VAL A 216 16.02 -25.17 13.75
N ASP A 217 15.01 -24.84 12.94
CA ASP A 217 14.11 -25.77 12.27
C ASP A 217 14.04 -25.53 10.75
N TRP A 218 15.04 -24.82 10.20
CA TRP A 218 15.13 -24.61 8.75
C TRP A 218 15.56 -25.89 8.03
N GLU A 219 14.81 -26.26 7.00
CA GLU A 219 15.12 -27.37 6.11
C GLU A 219 15.33 -26.89 4.67
N GLU A 220 16.25 -27.53 3.95
CA GLU A 220 16.51 -27.19 2.54
C GLU A 220 15.32 -27.52 1.63
N GLN A 221 14.61 -28.62 1.92
CA GLN A 221 13.50 -29.13 1.11
C GLN A 221 12.23 -29.39 1.95
N PRO A 222 11.56 -28.35 2.47
CA PRO A 222 10.37 -28.53 3.27
C PRO A 222 9.23 -29.21 2.49
N GLU A 223 8.51 -30.14 3.13
CA GLU A 223 7.46 -30.96 2.49
C GLU A 223 6.41 -30.13 1.76
N LYS A 224 5.91 -29.06 2.39
CA LYS A 224 4.90 -28.16 1.80
C LYS A 224 5.39 -27.51 0.51
N LEU A 225 6.68 -27.14 0.43
CA LEU A 225 7.25 -26.55 -0.77
C LEU A 225 7.45 -27.59 -1.88
N LEU A 226 7.76 -28.84 -1.51
CA LEU A 226 7.85 -29.94 -2.46
C LEU A 226 6.50 -30.29 -3.12
N SER A 227 5.38 -29.94 -2.48
CA SER A 227 4.02 -30.13 -3.03
C SER A 227 3.70 -29.27 -4.27
N ILE A 228 4.52 -28.24 -4.56
CA ILE A 228 4.36 -27.36 -5.72
C ILE A 228 4.59 -28.17 -7.00
N THR A 229 3.57 -28.23 -7.87
CA THR A 229 3.58 -29.10 -9.04
C THR A 229 4.52 -28.59 -10.15
N ASP A 230 4.44 -27.30 -10.47
CA ASP A 230 5.33 -26.66 -11.46
C ASP A 230 6.78 -26.67 -10.95
N ALA A 231 7.67 -27.33 -11.70
CA ALA A 231 9.06 -27.53 -11.27
C ALA A 231 9.86 -26.23 -11.15
N GLN A 232 9.58 -25.23 -11.98
CA GLN A 232 10.29 -23.95 -11.94
C GLN A 232 9.83 -23.13 -10.74
N LEU A 233 8.52 -23.11 -10.47
CA LEU A 233 7.99 -22.45 -9.28
C LEU A 233 8.42 -23.17 -7.99
N ARG A 234 8.52 -24.50 -8.00
CA ARG A 234 9.06 -25.27 -6.87
C ARG A 234 10.51 -24.89 -6.60
N GLN A 235 11.38 -24.85 -7.62
CA GLN A 235 12.76 -24.42 -7.43
C GLN A 235 12.85 -22.97 -6.94
N PHE A 236 12.00 -22.08 -7.47
CA PHE A 236 11.90 -20.72 -6.99
C PHE A 236 11.52 -20.64 -5.51
N ALA A 237 10.54 -21.43 -5.06
CA ALA A 237 10.16 -21.50 -3.65
C ALA A 237 11.31 -21.96 -2.75
N LEU A 238 12.06 -23.00 -3.15
CA LEU A 238 13.23 -23.48 -2.41
C LEU A 238 14.32 -22.39 -2.33
N ASN A 239 14.54 -21.66 -3.41
CA ASN A 239 15.49 -20.56 -3.41
C ASN A 239 15.05 -19.41 -2.50
N VAL A 240 13.75 -19.09 -2.46
CA VAL A 240 13.20 -18.08 -1.53
C VAL A 240 13.31 -18.55 -0.08
N ASN A 241 13.07 -19.84 0.19
CA ASN A 241 13.26 -20.44 1.51
C ASN A 241 14.70 -20.29 2.02
N LEU A 242 15.71 -20.39 1.15
CA LEU A 242 17.12 -20.16 1.52
C LEU A 242 17.38 -18.71 1.98
N ILE A 243 16.59 -17.73 1.51
CA ILE A 243 16.79 -16.32 1.86
C ILE A 243 16.53 -16.07 3.35
N TRP A 244 15.68 -16.87 4.02
CA TRP A 244 15.43 -16.72 5.46
C TRP A 244 16.72 -16.72 6.28
N LYS A 245 17.68 -17.58 5.94
CA LYS A 245 19.00 -17.62 6.60
C LYS A 245 19.76 -16.29 6.53
N SER A 246 19.57 -15.54 5.44
CA SER A 246 20.23 -14.24 5.26
C SER A 246 19.57 -13.11 6.04
N LEU A 247 18.29 -13.25 6.37
CA LEU A 247 17.47 -12.25 7.07
C LEU A 247 17.38 -12.49 8.58
N CYS A 248 17.76 -13.67 9.06
CA CYS A 248 17.68 -13.95 10.49
C CYS A 248 18.75 -13.22 11.31
N ARG A 249 18.33 -12.59 12.40
CA ARG A 249 19.18 -11.85 13.33
C ARG A 249 18.87 -12.23 14.78
N THR A 250 19.88 -12.13 15.63
CA THR A 250 19.78 -12.12 17.09
C THR A 250 20.39 -10.84 17.63
N ILE A 251 19.94 -10.41 18.81
CA ILE A 251 20.49 -9.24 19.49
C ILE A 251 21.64 -9.71 20.40
N LYS A 252 22.79 -9.03 20.31
CA LYS A 252 23.92 -9.34 21.18
C LYS A 252 23.54 -9.15 22.65
N LYS A 253 23.93 -10.11 23.50
CA LYS A 253 23.63 -10.07 24.94
C LYS A 253 24.20 -8.84 25.65
N GLU A 254 25.28 -8.25 25.13
CA GLU A 254 25.89 -7.04 25.68
C GLU A 254 24.96 -5.81 25.67
N ILE A 255 23.99 -5.77 24.76
CA ILE A 255 22.99 -4.70 24.67
C ILE A 255 22.11 -4.66 25.92
N MET A 256 21.80 -5.81 26.52
CA MET A 256 21.06 -5.85 27.79
C MET A 256 21.83 -5.22 28.95
N LYS A 257 23.17 -5.19 28.88
CA LYS A 257 24.00 -4.65 29.96
C LYS A 257 24.03 -3.13 29.94
N TYR A 258 23.91 -2.53 28.76
CA TYR A 258 23.99 -1.08 28.53
C TYR A 258 22.89 -0.59 27.59
N PRO A 259 21.60 -0.84 27.87
CA PRO A 259 20.50 -0.50 26.95
C PRO A 259 20.43 1.00 26.64
N GLU A 260 20.94 1.86 27.53
CA GLU A 260 21.06 3.30 27.30
C GLU A 260 21.98 3.66 26.13
N ARG A 261 22.84 2.75 25.68
CA ARG A 261 23.75 3.01 24.55
C ARG A 261 23.14 2.70 23.19
N HIS A 262 21.94 2.11 23.18
CA HIS A 262 21.37 1.50 21.99
C HIS A 262 20.01 2.09 21.68
N SER A 263 19.79 2.47 20.43
CA SER A 263 18.43 2.75 19.99
C SER A 263 17.65 1.46 19.72
N LEU A 264 18.31 0.32 19.50
CA LEU A 264 17.68 -0.98 19.30
C LEU A 264 17.03 -1.48 20.60
N LEU A 265 15.77 -1.90 20.50
CA LEU A 265 15.03 -2.52 21.59
C LEU A 265 15.42 -4.00 21.69
N TYR A 266 15.83 -4.42 22.90
CA TYR A 266 16.14 -5.82 23.15
C TYR A 266 14.89 -6.71 23.05
N VAL A 267 15.06 -7.89 22.47
CA VAL A 267 14.11 -9.01 22.48
C VAL A 267 14.89 -10.32 22.71
N PRO A 268 14.28 -11.31 23.40
CA PRO A 268 15.01 -12.49 23.90
C PRO A 268 15.38 -13.54 22.85
N TYR A 269 14.69 -13.60 21.71
CA TYR A 269 14.88 -14.62 20.68
C TYR A 269 15.28 -14.02 19.33
N GLU A 270 15.65 -14.88 18.39
CA GLU A 270 15.88 -14.52 16.99
C GLU A 270 14.64 -13.91 16.32
N PHE A 271 14.90 -13.09 15.31
CA PHE A 271 13.86 -12.47 14.48
C PHE A 271 14.33 -12.35 13.04
N ILE A 272 13.37 -12.15 12.13
CA ILE A 272 13.64 -11.91 10.72
C ILE A 272 13.53 -10.41 10.46
N VAL A 273 14.59 -9.80 9.94
CA VAL A 273 14.51 -8.42 9.44
C VAL A 273 13.85 -8.37 8.07
N PRO A 274 13.19 -7.26 7.68
CA PRO A 274 12.67 -7.12 6.32
C PRO A 274 13.79 -7.23 5.29
N GLY A 275 14.90 -6.49 5.45
CA GLY A 275 16.07 -6.52 4.55
C GLY A 275 16.59 -5.12 4.19
N GLY A 276 17.84 -5.04 3.75
CA GLY A 276 18.49 -3.77 3.39
C GLY A 276 18.71 -2.84 4.59
N ARG A 277 18.18 -1.61 4.52
CA ARG A 277 18.30 -0.59 5.60
C ARG A 277 17.50 -0.93 6.86
N PHE A 278 16.52 -1.83 6.75
CA PHE A 278 15.68 -2.27 7.86
C PHE A 278 16.42 -3.35 8.65
N ARG A 279 16.99 -2.95 9.78
CA ARG A 279 17.90 -3.78 10.60
C ARG A 279 17.21 -4.27 11.88
N GLU A 280 15.97 -3.86 12.11
CA GLU A 280 15.14 -4.26 13.24
C GLU A 280 13.94 -5.08 12.75
N PHE A 281 13.27 -5.77 13.67
CA PHE A 281 11.96 -6.33 13.39
C PHE A 281 10.94 -5.20 13.17
N TYR A 282 9.93 -5.46 12.33
CA TYR A 282 8.79 -4.59 12.09
C TYR A 282 7.49 -5.34 12.38
N TYR A 283 6.53 -4.66 12.97
CA TYR A 283 5.37 -5.32 13.57
C TYR A 283 4.50 -6.02 12.52
N TRP A 284 3.85 -5.28 11.61
CA TRP A 284 2.89 -5.91 10.70
C TRP A 284 3.57 -6.80 9.64
N ASP A 285 4.80 -6.47 9.20
CA ASP A 285 5.63 -7.27 8.30
C ASP A 285 5.75 -8.72 8.78
N THR A 286 5.87 -8.87 10.09
CA THR A 286 6.10 -10.15 10.76
C THR A 286 4.93 -11.12 10.57
N TYR A 287 3.71 -10.64 10.30
CA TYR A 287 2.57 -11.53 10.01
C TYR A 287 2.83 -12.35 8.75
N TRP A 288 3.28 -11.68 7.67
CA TRP A 288 3.61 -12.37 6.44
C TRP A 288 4.90 -13.18 6.54
N VAL A 289 5.88 -12.72 7.35
CA VAL A 289 7.05 -13.55 7.68
C VAL A 289 6.59 -14.86 8.30
N ILE A 290 5.76 -14.85 9.34
CA ILE A 290 5.25 -16.07 10.01
C ILE A 290 4.51 -16.96 9.02
N LYS A 291 3.64 -16.41 8.16
CA LYS A 291 2.99 -17.16 7.08
C LYS A 291 4.00 -17.92 6.20
N GLY A 292 5.09 -17.24 5.81
CA GLY A 292 6.18 -17.84 5.05
C GLY A 292 6.98 -18.89 5.80
N LEU A 293 7.28 -18.64 7.07
CA LEU A 293 8.00 -19.59 7.93
C LEU A 293 7.18 -20.88 8.11
N LEU A 294 5.87 -20.76 8.38
CA LEU A 294 4.95 -21.90 8.49
C LEU A 294 4.76 -22.65 7.16
N ALA A 295 4.81 -21.95 6.02
CA ALA A 295 4.86 -22.58 4.70
C ALA A 295 6.18 -23.32 4.45
N SER A 296 7.25 -22.91 5.13
CA SER A 296 8.59 -23.50 5.07
C SER A 296 8.85 -24.54 6.19
N GLY A 297 7.85 -24.90 6.98
CA GLY A 297 7.98 -25.88 8.08
C GLY A 297 8.58 -25.35 9.38
N MET A 298 8.89 -24.05 9.48
CA MET A 298 9.62 -23.45 10.60
C MET A 298 8.69 -23.00 11.74
N GLN A 299 8.10 -23.96 12.45
CA GLN A 299 7.15 -23.72 13.55
C GLN A 299 7.82 -23.14 14.81
N GLU A 300 8.97 -23.66 15.23
CA GLU A 300 9.68 -23.21 16.43
C GLU A 300 10.27 -21.80 16.21
N THR A 301 10.82 -21.52 15.03
CA THR A 301 11.22 -20.15 14.68
C THR A 301 10.02 -19.19 14.76
N SER A 302 8.85 -19.59 14.22
CA SER A 302 7.63 -18.77 14.30
C SER A 302 7.21 -18.51 15.75
N ARG A 303 7.22 -19.54 16.60
CA ARG A 303 6.91 -19.44 18.03
C ARG A 303 7.81 -18.43 18.75
N ARG A 304 9.12 -18.50 18.51
CA ARG A 304 10.12 -17.61 19.12
C ARG A 304 9.97 -16.15 18.70
N ILE A 305 9.64 -15.91 17.44
CA ILE A 305 9.32 -14.56 16.96
C ILE A 305 8.08 -14.00 17.65
N ILE A 306 7.04 -14.82 17.84
CA ILE A 306 5.84 -14.40 18.58
C ILE A 306 6.19 -14.10 20.05
N LEU A 307 7.06 -14.88 20.68
CA LEU A 307 7.54 -14.62 22.05
C LEU A 307 8.32 -13.32 22.18
N ASN A 308 8.99 -12.85 21.12
CA ASN A 308 9.60 -11.51 21.12
C ASN A 308 8.54 -10.41 21.25
N PHE A 309 7.41 -10.53 20.54
CA PHE A 309 6.30 -9.59 20.68
C PHE A 309 5.60 -9.71 22.03
N GLU A 310 5.48 -10.93 22.57
CA GLU A 310 5.00 -11.11 23.95
C GLU A 310 5.86 -10.33 24.95
N TYR A 311 7.19 -10.40 24.81
CA TYR A 311 8.14 -9.66 25.63
C TYR A 311 7.92 -8.14 25.52
N LEU A 312 7.74 -7.60 24.32
CA LEU A 312 7.50 -6.16 24.12
C LEU A 312 6.17 -5.72 24.73
N VAL A 313 5.08 -6.46 24.53
CA VAL A 313 3.79 -6.11 25.15
C VAL A 313 3.90 -6.14 26.68
N LYS A 314 4.59 -7.12 27.27
CA LYS A 314 4.77 -7.20 28.73
C LYS A 314 5.64 -6.08 29.31
N THR A 315 6.60 -5.56 28.53
CA THR A 315 7.59 -4.58 29.02
C THR A 315 7.27 -3.12 28.64
N ILE A 316 6.62 -2.92 27.50
CA ILE A 316 6.30 -1.60 26.91
C ILE A 316 4.78 -1.34 26.93
N GLY A 317 3.95 -2.39 26.92
CA GLY A 317 2.48 -2.30 26.93
C GLY A 317 1.82 -2.46 25.56
N PHE A 318 2.60 -2.43 24.47
CA PHE A 318 2.14 -2.64 23.10
C PHE A 318 3.34 -3.00 22.20
N ILE A 319 3.07 -3.37 20.94
CA ILE A 319 4.13 -3.62 19.96
C ILE A 319 4.42 -2.33 19.19
N PRO A 320 5.63 -1.75 19.29
CA PRO A 320 6.01 -0.57 18.52
C PRO A 320 6.11 -0.90 17.02
N ASN A 321 6.07 0.13 16.17
CA ASN A 321 6.23 0.01 14.71
C ASN A 321 7.41 -0.91 14.33
N GLY A 322 8.56 -0.69 14.95
CA GLY A 322 9.72 -1.56 14.87
C GLY A 322 10.55 -1.53 16.14
N GLY A 323 11.60 -2.33 16.17
CA GLY A 323 12.45 -2.54 17.35
C GLY A 323 13.40 -1.39 17.72
N ARG A 324 12.95 -0.13 17.70
CA ARG A 324 13.79 1.04 18.04
C ARG A 324 13.10 2.00 19.00
N VAL A 325 13.87 2.70 19.85
CA VAL A 325 13.36 3.65 20.86
C VAL A 325 12.52 4.78 20.25
N TYR A 326 12.88 5.23 19.04
CA TYR A 326 12.14 6.27 18.30
C TYR A 326 10.79 5.78 17.72
N TYR A 327 10.44 4.50 17.91
CA TYR A 327 9.13 3.92 17.60
C TYR A 327 8.22 3.77 18.83
N LEU A 328 8.67 4.08 20.06
CA LEU A 328 7.93 3.82 21.31
C LEU A 328 6.66 4.65 21.54
N ARG A 329 6.24 5.46 20.56
CA ARG A 329 5.00 6.26 20.58
C ARG A 329 4.12 6.07 19.35
N ARG A 330 4.41 5.05 18.54
CA ARG A 330 3.54 4.59 17.46
C ARG A 330 3.63 3.09 17.28
N SER A 331 2.51 2.44 16.99
CA SER A 331 2.46 1.02 16.67
C SER A 331 2.53 0.80 15.15
N GLN A 332 1.90 -0.26 14.67
CA GLN A 332 1.65 -0.60 13.27
C GLN A 332 0.33 -1.40 13.17
N PRO A 333 -0.19 -1.76 11.98
CA PRO A 333 -1.43 -2.54 11.88
C PRO A 333 -1.44 -3.78 12.80
N PRO A 334 -2.48 -3.97 13.65
CA PRO A 334 -2.41 -4.85 14.81
C PRO A 334 -2.61 -6.33 14.47
N LEU A 335 -1.53 -6.99 14.07
CA LEU A 335 -1.54 -8.36 13.57
C LEU A 335 -0.97 -9.41 14.55
N PHE A 336 -0.68 -9.06 15.80
CA PHE A 336 -0.16 -10.02 16.80
C PHE A 336 -1.13 -11.18 17.09
N ILE A 337 -2.40 -10.88 17.32
CA ILE A 337 -3.45 -11.89 17.53
C ILE A 337 -3.57 -12.81 16.30
N PRO A 338 -3.62 -12.29 15.06
CA PRO A 338 -3.49 -13.09 13.84
C PRO A 338 -2.22 -13.95 13.77
N MET A 339 -1.06 -13.44 14.18
CA MET A 339 0.18 -14.24 14.20
C MET A 339 0.08 -15.45 15.13
N VAL A 340 -0.45 -15.26 16.35
CA VAL A 340 -0.70 -16.35 17.31
C VAL A 340 -1.71 -17.34 16.74
N TYR A 341 -2.76 -16.86 16.08
CA TYR A 341 -3.76 -17.69 15.43
C TYR A 341 -3.17 -18.56 14.31
N GLU A 342 -2.39 -17.99 13.38
CA GLU A 342 -1.77 -18.76 12.30
C GLU A 342 -0.81 -19.82 12.86
N TYR A 343 -0.06 -19.50 13.92
CA TYR A 343 0.78 -20.48 14.61
C TYR A 343 -0.06 -21.60 15.22
N TYR A 344 -1.08 -21.26 16.03
CA TYR A 344 -1.93 -22.23 16.71
C TYR A 344 -2.65 -23.15 15.72
N MET A 345 -3.20 -22.61 14.63
CA MET A 345 -3.86 -23.42 13.59
C MET A 345 -2.89 -24.36 12.86
N ALA A 346 -1.58 -24.10 12.91
CA ALA A 346 -0.56 -24.94 12.30
C ALA A 346 0.04 -25.98 13.25
N THR A 347 -0.10 -25.81 14.57
CA THR A 347 0.60 -26.62 15.59
C THR A 347 -0.33 -27.28 16.60
N GLU A 348 -1.52 -26.74 16.83
CA GLU A 348 -2.45 -27.14 17.90
C GLU A 348 -1.78 -27.11 19.30
N ASP A 349 -0.83 -26.18 19.49
CA ASP A 349 -0.06 -26.03 20.73
C ASP A 349 -0.89 -25.30 21.82
N ASP A 350 -1.72 -26.07 22.51
CA ASP A 350 -2.59 -25.60 23.59
C ASP A 350 -1.83 -24.98 24.78
N GLU A 351 -0.64 -25.48 25.09
CA GLU A 351 0.18 -24.96 26.19
C GLU A 351 0.66 -23.54 25.86
N PHE A 352 1.19 -23.35 24.65
CA PHE A 352 1.58 -22.04 24.17
C PHE A 352 0.39 -21.08 24.12
N LEU A 353 -0.75 -21.51 23.58
CA LEU A 353 -1.95 -20.67 23.51
C LEU A 353 -2.38 -20.16 24.90
N ARG A 354 -2.41 -21.05 25.90
CA ARG A 354 -2.75 -20.68 27.29
C ARG A 354 -1.74 -19.69 27.87
N SER A 355 -0.46 -19.88 27.59
CA SER A 355 0.62 -19.02 28.10
C SER A 355 0.55 -17.59 27.57
N ILE A 356 0.15 -17.41 26.30
CA ILE A 356 0.20 -16.12 25.61
C ILE A 356 -1.14 -15.35 25.59
N MET A 357 -2.25 -15.99 25.95
CA MET A 357 -3.60 -15.41 25.91
C MET A 357 -3.70 -14.04 26.60
N ASN A 358 -3.12 -13.93 27.80
CA ASN A 358 -3.16 -12.68 28.57
C ASN A 358 -2.46 -11.52 27.82
N THR A 359 -1.36 -11.81 27.14
CA THR A 359 -0.62 -10.81 26.36
C THR A 359 -1.40 -10.35 25.13
N MET A 360 -2.12 -11.25 24.46
CA MET A 360 -3.03 -10.85 23.38
C MET A 360 -4.13 -9.89 23.85
N GLU A 361 -4.72 -10.14 25.03
CA GLU A 361 -5.72 -9.25 25.63
C GLU A 361 -5.12 -7.89 26.04
N MET A 362 -3.87 -7.85 26.54
CA MET A 362 -3.19 -6.59 26.86
C MET A 362 -3.04 -5.69 25.63
N GLU A 363 -2.55 -6.23 24.52
CA GLU A 363 -2.38 -5.42 23.31
C GLU A 363 -3.72 -5.00 22.71
N PHE A 364 -4.72 -5.90 22.69
CA PHE A 364 -6.07 -5.55 22.27
C PHE A 364 -6.64 -4.38 23.09
N ASN A 365 -6.39 -4.37 24.40
CA ASN A 365 -6.78 -3.28 25.28
C ASN A 365 -6.00 -1.98 25.02
N PHE A 366 -4.72 -2.04 24.64
CA PHE A 366 -3.97 -0.86 24.20
C PHE A 366 -4.69 -0.16 23.04
N TRP A 367 -5.11 -0.89 22.00
CA TRP A 367 -5.83 -0.29 20.87
C TRP A 367 -7.18 0.30 21.27
N LYS A 368 -7.95 -0.39 22.12
CA LYS A 368 -9.23 0.11 22.65
C LYS A 368 -9.08 1.38 23.49
N THR A 369 -7.99 1.54 24.21
CA THR A 369 -7.77 2.69 25.10
C THR A 369 -7.07 3.84 24.41
N SER A 370 -6.15 3.55 23.49
CA SER A 370 -5.22 4.54 22.92
C SER A 370 -5.58 4.97 21.51
N ARG A 371 -6.39 4.20 20.78
CA ARG A 371 -6.69 4.40 19.35
C ARG A 371 -8.18 4.31 19.01
N MET A 372 -9.07 4.27 20.00
CA MET A 372 -10.51 4.28 19.80
C MET A 372 -11.10 5.66 20.07
N ILE A 373 -11.98 6.11 19.19
CA ILE A 373 -12.70 7.38 19.29
C ILE A 373 -14.19 7.17 19.03
N ASN A 374 -15.01 8.11 19.50
CA ASN A 374 -16.43 8.14 19.20
C ASN A 374 -16.72 9.13 18.07
N VAL A 375 -17.47 8.69 17.07
CA VAL A 375 -17.92 9.53 15.96
C VAL A 375 -19.43 9.49 15.83
N THR A 376 -20.03 10.60 15.39
CA THR A 376 -21.48 10.68 15.19
C THR A 376 -21.80 10.60 13.70
N ILE A 377 -22.38 9.48 13.27
CA ILE A 377 -22.82 9.24 11.88
C ILE A 377 -24.33 8.99 11.91
N ASN A 378 -25.08 9.67 11.04
CA ASN A 378 -26.55 9.55 10.96
C ASN A 378 -27.25 9.69 12.34
N LYS A 379 -26.79 10.63 13.17
CA LYS A 379 -27.27 10.90 14.54
C LYS A 379 -27.08 9.75 15.54
N ARG A 380 -26.21 8.78 15.24
CA ARG A 380 -25.81 7.69 16.13
C ARG A 380 -24.33 7.79 16.44
N ASN A 381 -23.97 7.48 17.68
CA ASN A 381 -22.58 7.43 18.10
C ASN A 381 -22.01 6.05 17.86
N HIS A 382 -20.84 6.01 17.25
CA HIS A 382 -20.12 4.82 16.86
C HIS A 382 -18.70 4.89 17.42
N SER A 383 -18.23 3.81 18.06
CA SER A 383 -16.85 3.70 18.50
C SER A 383 -16.02 3.04 17.40
N VAL A 384 -14.99 3.73 16.93
CA VAL A 384 -14.15 3.33 15.80
C VAL A 384 -12.68 3.59 16.09
N PHE A 385 -11.80 2.95 15.34
CA PHE A 385 -10.36 3.05 15.50
C PHE A 385 -9.73 3.94 14.43
N TYR A 386 -8.64 4.63 14.78
CA TYR A 386 -7.88 5.49 13.88
C TYR A 386 -6.38 5.44 14.20
N TYR A 387 -5.54 5.73 13.21
CA TYR A 387 -4.11 5.88 13.44
C TYR A 387 -3.82 7.28 13.97
N ARG A 388 -3.11 7.35 15.10
CA ARG A 388 -2.68 8.60 15.71
C ARG A 388 -1.44 8.34 16.56
N ALA A 389 -0.27 8.57 15.97
CA ALA A 389 0.97 8.58 16.72
C ALA A 389 0.94 9.66 17.80
N ASP A 390 1.46 9.34 18.98
CA ASP A 390 1.55 10.28 20.10
C ASP A 390 2.82 11.12 19.98
N SER A 391 3.05 11.73 18.81
CA SER A 391 4.18 12.62 18.56
C SER A 391 3.78 13.73 17.61
N ASN A 392 4.33 14.93 17.83
CA ASN A 392 4.10 16.12 17.00
C ASN A 392 5.42 16.83 16.66
N VAL A 393 6.51 16.08 16.51
CA VAL A 393 7.85 16.56 16.09
C VAL A 393 8.32 15.75 14.87
N PRO A 394 9.33 16.21 14.12
CA PRO A 394 9.94 15.40 13.07
C PRO A 394 10.34 14.00 13.58
N ARG A 395 10.05 12.96 12.80
CA ARG A 395 10.45 11.58 13.14
C ARG A 395 11.97 11.48 13.14
N PRO A 396 12.64 10.92 14.16
CA PRO A 396 14.09 10.89 14.18
C PRO A 396 14.74 10.15 13.00
N GLU A 397 14.11 9.08 12.50
CA GLU A 397 14.63 8.30 11.37
C GLU A 397 14.49 8.99 10.00
N SER A 398 13.68 10.05 9.93
CA SER A 398 13.42 10.86 8.73
C SER A 398 13.34 12.36 9.08
N TYR A 399 14.17 12.79 10.04
CA TYR A 399 14.02 14.09 10.71
C TYR A 399 14.14 15.24 9.72
N ARG A 400 15.14 15.15 8.83
CA ARG A 400 15.40 16.17 7.82
C ARG A 400 14.27 16.26 6.81
N GLU A 401 13.79 15.13 6.35
CA GLU A 401 12.70 15.02 5.38
C GLU A 401 11.39 15.61 5.94
N ASP A 402 11.07 15.30 7.19
CA ASP A 402 9.89 15.82 7.90
C ASP A 402 10.00 17.33 8.18
N TYR A 403 11.19 17.80 8.54
CA TYR A 403 11.45 19.23 8.74
C TYR A 403 11.26 20.01 7.44
N GLN A 404 11.88 19.56 6.34
CA GLN A 404 11.78 20.19 5.01
C GLN A 404 10.35 20.16 4.45
N THR A 405 9.57 19.13 4.77
CA THR A 405 8.16 19.07 4.39
C THR A 405 7.35 20.15 5.13
N ALA A 406 7.65 20.36 6.42
CA ALA A 406 7.00 21.37 7.24
C ALA A 406 7.33 22.82 6.85
N GLU A 407 8.45 23.06 6.15
CA GLU A 407 8.79 24.38 5.61
C GLU A 407 7.77 24.90 4.58
N ARG A 408 7.00 24.00 3.97
CA ARG A 408 5.98 24.32 2.96
C ARG A 408 4.63 24.71 3.55
N VAL A 409 4.48 24.65 4.87
CA VAL A 409 3.25 25.02 5.56
C VAL A 409 3.50 26.11 6.61
N ASP A 410 2.43 26.83 6.95
CA ASP A 410 2.46 27.82 8.02
C ASP A 410 2.92 27.20 9.33
N ARG A 411 3.64 27.99 10.14
CA ARG A 411 4.19 27.59 11.44
C ARG A 411 3.14 26.90 12.34
N GLN A 412 1.91 27.40 12.33
CA GLN A 412 0.76 26.88 13.09
C GLN A 412 0.32 25.46 12.69
N ARG A 413 0.67 25.01 11.48
CA ARG A 413 0.29 23.69 10.95
C ARG A 413 1.38 22.64 11.11
N ARG A 414 2.63 23.03 11.40
CA ARG A 414 3.81 22.14 11.43
C ARG A 414 3.65 21.00 12.43
N ARG A 415 3.19 21.30 13.66
CA ARG A 415 2.91 20.30 14.71
C ARG A 415 1.91 19.23 14.27
N LYS A 416 0.77 19.65 13.70
CA LYS A 416 -0.24 18.72 13.18
C LYS A 416 0.32 17.91 12.01
N LEU A 417 1.03 18.55 11.08
CA LEU A 417 1.67 17.89 9.95
C LEU A 417 2.60 16.76 10.42
N TRP A 418 3.51 17.03 11.36
CA TRP A 418 4.43 16.02 11.90
C TRP A 418 3.68 14.86 12.57
N ARG A 419 2.59 15.14 13.29
CA ARG A 419 1.72 14.10 13.85
C ARG A 419 1.07 13.26 12.76
N ASP A 420 0.55 13.88 11.71
CA ASP A 420 -0.07 13.17 10.57
C ASP A 420 0.94 12.31 9.81
N ILE A 421 2.18 12.78 9.67
CA ILE A 421 3.31 12.03 9.10
C ILE A 421 3.62 10.80 9.97
N ALA A 422 3.82 10.98 11.28
CA ALA A 422 4.08 9.87 12.20
C ALA A 422 2.91 8.87 12.26
N SER A 423 1.67 9.35 12.14
CA SER A 423 0.46 8.52 12.09
C SER A 423 0.35 7.74 10.78
N ALA A 424 0.82 8.30 9.66
CA ALA A 424 0.92 7.54 8.40
C ALA A 424 1.96 6.42 8.51
N ALA A 425 3.08 6.64 9.22
CA ALA A 425 4.02 5.56 9.53
C ALA A 425 3.38 4.49 10.45
N GLU A 426 2.52 4.88 11.40
CA GLU A 426 1.72 3.93 12.20
C GLU A 426 0.74 3.10 11.34
N SER A 427 0.28 3.65 10.21
CA SER A 427 -0.60 2.90 9.29
C SER A 427 0.13 1.82 8.48
N GLY A 428 1.47 1.90 8.38
CA GLY A 428 2.28 1.11 7.45
C GLY A 428 2.27 1.64 5.99
N TRP A 429 1.49 2.68 5.69
CA TRP A 429 1.37 3.29 4.37
C TRP A 429 2.06 4.66 4.29
N ASP A 430 3.32 4.74 4.70
CA ASP A 430 4.17 5.93 4.65
C ASP A 430 4.96 6.01 3.33
N PHE A 431 4.64 6.84 2.35
CA PHE A 431 3.41 7.61 2.24
C PHE A 431 2.57 7.18 1.04
N SER A 432 1.33 7.63 1.06
CA SER A 432 0.30 7.39 0.05
C SER A 432 -0.55 8.65 -0.10
N SER A 433 -1.04 8.93 -1.31
CA SER A 433 -2.07 9.94 -1.52
C SER A 433 -3.36 9.67 -0.74
N ARG A 434 -3.55 8.45 -0.24
CA ARG A 434 -4.66 8.07 0.67
C ARG A 434 -4.79 9.03 1.85
N TRP A 435 -3.65 9.50 2.35
CA TRP A 435 -3.59 10.38 3.51
C TRP A 435 -3.55 11.87 3.16
N PHE A 436 -3.44 12.22 1.87
CA PHE A 436 -3.25 13.60 1.43
C PHE A 436 -4.59 14.24 1.10
N GLN A 437 -4.88 15.40 1.68
CA GLN A 437 -6.15 16.08 1.44
C GLN A 437 -6.36 16.41 -0.05
N ASN A 438 -5.30 16.71 -0.79
CA ASN A 438 -5.36 16.98 -2.24
C ASN A 438 -5.00 15.78 -3.13
N ARG A 439 -4.75 14.60 -2.55
CA ARG A 439 -4.30 13.37 -3.23
C ARG A 439 -2.98 13.47 -4.01
N LYS A 440 -2.17 14.49 -3.74
CA LYS A 440 -0.98 14.80 -4.55
C LYS A 440 0.25 15.07 -3.71
N SER A 441 0.15 15.93 -2.70
CA SER A 441 1.32 16.48 -2.01
C SER A 441 1.27 16.24 -0.50
N MET A 442 2.44 15.85 0.03
CA MET A 442 2.62 15.41 1.40
C MET A 442 2.43 16.53 2.44
N ASP A 443 2.64 17.80 2.06
CA ASP A 443 2.33 18.97 2.89
C ASP A 443 0.82 19.13 3.21
N THR A 444 -0.03 18.34 2.53
CA THR A 444 -1.47 18.26 2.79
C THR A 444 -1.89 16.98 3.51
N ILE A 445 -0.95 16.22 4.08
CA ILE A 445 -1.26 15.01 4.84
C ILE A 445 -2.15 15.31 6.05
N VAL A 446 -3.17 14.48 6.25
CA VAL A 446 -4.21 14.63 7.27
C VAL A 446 -4.60 13.28 7.90
N THR A 447 -3.64 12.37 8.07
CA THR A 447 -3.88 11.00 8.54
C THR A 447 -4.73 10.91 9.80
N SER A 448 -4.50 11.78 10.79
CA SER A 448 -5.25 11.79 12.05
C SER A 448 -6.71 12.28 11.91
N ASP A 449 -7.08 12.78 10.72
CA ASP A 449 -8.44 13.20 10.38
C ASP A 449 -9.18 12.13 9.55
N ILE A 450 -8.61 10.93 9.40
CA ILE A 450 -9.13 9.84 8.58
C ILE A 450 -9.38 8.63 9.46
N ILE A 451 -10.58 8.04 9.37
CA ILE A 451 -10.90 6.75 9.97
C ILE A 451 -10.62 5.66 8.93
N PRO A 452 -9.58 4.83 9.11
CA PRO A 452 -9.18 3.87 8.09
C PRO A 452 -10.06 2.61 8.13
N VAL A 453 -10.56 2.20 6.96
CA VAL A 453 -11.37 0.99 6.82
C VAL A 453 -10.60 -0.27 7.20
N ASP A 454 -9.31 -0.34 6.88
CA ASP A 454 -8.43 -1.47 7.15
C ASP A 454 -8.13 -1.64 8.65
N LEU A 455 -7.80 -0.58 9.36
CA LEU A 455 -7.58 -0.65 10.81
C LEU A 455 -8.80 -1.21 11.55
N ASN A 456 -9.99 -0.71 11.21
CA ASN A 456 -11.24 -1.16 11.84
C ASN A 456 -11.56 -2.62 11.46
N ALA A 457 -11.24 -3.02 10.23
CA ALA A 457 -11.36 -4.41 9.80
C ALA A 457 -10.40 -5.33 10.57
N PHE A 458 -9.17 -4.91 10.86
CA PHE A 458 -8.23 -5.65 11.71
C PHE A 458 -8.70 -5.76 13.16
N MET A 459 -9.24 -4.68 13.73
CA MET A 459 -9.75 -4.71 15.11
C MET A 459 -10.96 -5.64 15.27
N TYR A 460 -11.86 -5.67 14.28
CA TYR A 460 -12.90 -6.70 14.21
C TYR A 460 -12.30 -8.11 14.13
N TRP A 461 -11.27 -8.30 13.31
CA TRP A 461 -10.62 -9.61 13.16
C TRP A 461 -10.02 -10.08 14.48
N ASN A 462 -9.39 -9.17 15.22
CA ASN A 462 -8.83 -9.42 16.54
C ASN A 462 -9.92 -9.86 17.53
N MET A 463 -11.10 -9.21 17.54
CA MET A 463 -12.24 -9.67 18.33
C MET A 463 -12.70 -11.08 17.94
N LYS A 464 -12.77 -11.37 16.62
CA LYS A 464 -13.18 -12.67 16.08
C LYS A 464 -12.22 -13.79 16.51
N ILE A 465 -10.93 -13.57 16.32
CA ILE A 465 -9.88 -14.53 16.67
C ILE A 465 -9.82 -14.74 18.18
N LEU A 466 -9.80 -13.66 18.97
CA LEU A 466 -9.78 -13.77 20.43
C LEU A 466 -10.98 -14.54 20.96
N ALA A 467 -12.18 -14.30 20.41
CA ALA A 467 -13.36 -15.07 20.82
C ALA A 467 -13.16 -16.57 20.57
N HIS A 468 -12.69 -16.94 19.37
CA HIS A 468 -12.41 -18.33 19.03
C HIS A 468 -11.36 -18.94 19.97
N LEU A 469 -10.21 -18.31 20.13
CA LEU A 469 -9.11 -18.81 20.97
C LEU A 469 -9.46 -18.88 22.47
N GLN A 470 -10.28 -17.94 22.98
CA GLN A 470 -10.82 -18.02 24.35
C GLN A 470 -11.73 -19.24 24.52
N GLY A 471 -12.47 -19.61 23.46
CA GLY A 471 -13.25 -20.84 23.41
C GLY A 471 -12.38 -22.09 23.49
N GLU A 472 -11.29 -22.15 22.71
CA GLU A 472 -10.36 -23.28 22.71
C GLU A 472 -9.72 -23.53 24.09
N ILE A 473 -9.39 -22.47 24.83
CA ILE A 473 -8.87 -22.62 26.21
C ILE A 473 -9.96 -22.87 27.27
N GLY A 474 -11.25 -22.89 26.89
CA GLY A 474 -12.40 -23.17 27.76
C GLY A 474 -13.03 -21.95 28.44
N ASN A 475 -12.62 -20.72 28.11
CA ASN A 475 -13.16 -19.50 28.69
C ASN A 475 -14.39 -19.00 27.92
N LEU A 476 -15.50 -19.73 28.06
CA LEU A 476 -16.75 -19.47 27.33
C LEU A 476 -17.36 -18.10 27.65
N THR A 477 -17.22 -17.61 28.88
CA THR A 477 -17.72 -16.28 29.28
C THR A 477 -17.05 -15.17 28.47
N ARG A 478 -15.70 -15.18 28.41
CA ARG A 478 -14.95 -14.17 27.65
C ARG A 478 -15.18 -14.29 26.15
N ARG A 479 -15.28 -15.51 25.62
CA ARG A 479 -15.70 -15.76 24.23
C ARG A 479 -17.04 -15.09 23.92
N ASP A 480 -18.05 -15.27 24.78
CA ASP A 480 -19.40 -14.76 24.55
C ASP A 480 -19.48 -13.23 24.71
N GLU A 481 -18.64 -12.62 25.55
CA GLU A 481 -18.42 -11.16 25.59
C GLU A 481 -17.85 -10.64 24.28
N LEU A 482 -16.74 -11.22 23.81
CA LEU A 482 -16.07 -10.81 22.57
C LEU A 482 -16.98 -11.02 21.35
N ASN A 483 -17.78 -12.08 21.33
CA ASN A 483 -18.77 -12.30 20.27
C ASN A 483 -19.85 -11.22 20.25
N ARG A 484 -20.34 -10.78 21.41
CA ARG A 484 -21.29 -9.65 21.50
C ARG A 484 -20.65 -8.34 21.06
N GLU A 485 -19.43 -8.07 21.52
CA GLU A 485 -18.66 -6.88 21.12
C GLU A 485 -18.46 -6.86 19.60
N ARG A 486 -17.99 -7.97 19.04
CA ARG A 486 -17.79 -8.15 17.60
C ARG A 486 -19.08 -7.96 16.82
N SER A 487 -20.19 -8.57 17.26
CA SER A 487 -21.49 -8.45 16.58
C SER A 487 -21.95 -7.01 16.51
N ASN A 488 -21.86 -6.27 17.62
CA ASN A 488 -22.19 -4.84 17.66
C ASN A 488 -21.24 -4.00 16.79
N PHE A 489 -19.96 -4.41 16.71
CA PHE A 489 -18.98 -3.71 15.91
C PHE A 489 -19.22 -3.87 14.40
N VAL A 490 -19.75 -5.00 13.91
CA VAL A 490 -20.13 -5.14 12.48
C VAL A 490 -21.16 -4.10 12.08
N ASP A 491 -22.20 -3.89 12.91
CA ASP A 491 -23.22 -2.89 12.62
C ASP A 491 -22.64 -1.47 12.58
N THR A 492 -21.66 -1.19 13.46
CA THR A 492 -20.89 0.05 13.41
C THR A 492 -20.04 0.14 12.15
N PHE A 493 -19.36 -0.94 11.78
CA PHE A 493 -18.47 -1.00 10.63
C PHE A 493 -19.22 -0.72 9.33
N GLU A 494 -20.35 -1.40 9.11
CA GLU A 494 -21.18 -1.18 7.93
C GLU A 494 -21.77 0.23 7.92
N ALA A 495 -22.28 0.73 9.05
CA ALA A 495 -22.85 2.08 9.13
C ALA A 495 -21.82 3.20 8.87
N VAL A 496 -20.55 2.99 9.23
CA VAL A 496 -19.50 4.00 9.12
C VAL A 496 -18.80 3.93 7.77
N PHE A 497 -18.48 2.73 7.27
CA PHE A 497 -17.57 2.58 6.13
C PHE A 497 -18.25 2.17 4.83
N PHE A 498 -19.43 1.55 4.86
CA PHE A 498 -20.06 1.04 3.63
C PHE A 498 -20.80 2.14 2.87
N ASP A 499 -20.36 2.46 1.66
CA ASP A 499 -21.11 3.33 0.74
C ASP A 499 -21.99 2.47 -0.16
N THR A 500 -23.30 2.50 0.10
CA THR A 500 -24.29 1.75 -0.69
C THR A 500 -24.38 2.19 -2.16
N ARG A 501 -23.96 3.42 -2.50
CA ARG A 501 -23.97 3.93 -3.88
C ARG A 501 -22.82 3.32 -4.68
N GLU A 502 -21.67 3.15 -4.02
CA GLU A 502 -20.48 2.60 -4.64
C GLU A 502 -20.40 1.08 -4.51
N GLY A 503 -21.02 0.47 -3.49
CA GLY A 503 -21.04 -0.98 -3.26
C GLY A 503 -19.75 -1.51 -2.64
N ALA A 504 -19.10 -0.73 -1.78
CA ALA A 504 -17.87 -1.12 -1.08
C ALA A 504 -17.64 -0.30 0.19
N TRP A 505 -16.61 -0.69 0.96
CA TRP A 505 -16.18 0.05 2.16
C TRP A 505 -15.07 1.05 1.84
N PHE A 506 -15.12 2.23 2.45
CA PHE A 506 -14.17 3.31 2.21
C PHE A 506 -13.76 3.98 3.50
N ASP A 507 -12.59 4.62 3.50
CA ASP A 507 -12.16 5.45 4.62
C ASP A 507 -13.14 6.61 4.84
N LEU A 508 -13.29 7.05 6.09
CA LEU A 508 -14.16 8.16 6.44
C LEU A 508 -13.34 9.39 6.82
N ASN A 509 -13.69 10.56 6.30
CA ASN A 509 -13.16 11.83 6.77
C ASN A 509 -13.86 12.25 8.07
N LEU A 510 -13.09 12.39 9.16
CA LEU A 510 -13.62 12.76 10.49
C LEU A 510 -14.28 14.14 10.53
N LYS A 511 -13.83 15.08 9.69
CA LYS A 511 -14.31 16.47 9.71
C LYS A 511 -15.58 16.65 8.89
N THR A 512 -15.68 16.00 7.73
CA THR A 512 -16.82 16.16 6.82
C THR A 512 -17.87 15.06 6.99
N GLY A 513 -17.50 13.90 7.53
CA GLY A 513 -18.35 12.71 7.58
C GLY A 513 -18.55 12.07 6.20
N GLU A 514 -17.74 12.44 5.21
CA GLU A 514 -17.81 11.90 3.85
C GLU A 514 -16.81 10.75 3.65
N HIS A 515 -17.19 9.80 2.80
CA HIS A 515 -16.32 8.71 2.36
C HIS A 515 -15.28 9.20 1.35
N TYR A 516 -14.07 8.68 1.46
CA TYR A 516 -13.06 8.77 0.41
C TYR A 516 -13.21 7.60 -0.57
N ASP A 517 -14.02 7.80 -1.61
CA ASP A 517 -14.36 6.78 -2.60
C ASP A 517 -13.31 6.58 -3.70
N ASP A 518 -12.12 7.14 -3.53
CA ASP A 518 -10.95 6.93 -4.39
C ASP A 518 -10.57 5.44 -4.48
N ALA A 519 -9.92 5.07 -5.59
CA ALA A 519 -9.56 3.68 -5.85
C ALA A 519 -8.32 3.23 -5.05
N TYR A 520 -8.52 2.97 -3.74
CA TYR A 520 -7.54 2.30 -2.89
C TYR A 520 -7.94 0.84 -2.62
N PRO A 521 -6.99 -0.11 -2.65
CA PRO A 521 -7.25 -1.52 -2.39
C PRO A 521 -7.71 -1.83 -0.96
N SER A 522 -7.54 -0.89 -0.01
CA SER A 522 -8.03 -1.01 1.35
C SER A 522 -9.55 -1.30 1.41
N LEU A 523 -10.30 -0.89 0.39
CA LEU A 523 -11.74 -1.18 0.25
C LEU A 523 -12.10 -2.67 0.28
N ALA A 524 -11.13 -3.55 0.01
CA ALA A 524 -11.31 -5.00 0.00
C ALA A 524 -10.68 -5.71 1.20
N VAL A 525 -9.99 -5.00 2.10
CA VAL A 525 -9.45 -5.57 3.34
C VAL A 525 -10.55 -6.19 4.23
N PRO A 526 -11.80 -5.68 4.30
CA PRO A 526 -12.87 -6.34 5.06
C PRO A 526 -13.21 -7.75 4.55
N LEU A 527 -12.91 -8.07 3.28
CA LEU A 527 -13.04 -9.44 2.76
C LEU A 527 -12.01 -10.39 3.39
N PHE A 528 -10.80 -9.90 3.65
CA PHE A 528 -9.72 -10.68 4.25
C PHE A 528 -10.00 -11.04 5.72
N THR A 529 -10.55 -10.07 6.46
CA THR A 529 -10.87 -10.19 7.89
C THR A 529 -12.27 -10.72 8.17
N GLU A 530 -13.08 -10.89 7.12
CA GLU A 530 -14.50 -11.25 7.18
C GLU A 530 -15.32 -10.29 8.06
N CYS A 531 -14.99 -8.99 7.98
CA CYS A 531 -15.64 -7.90 8.71
C CYS A 531 -16.89 -7.41 7.98
N TYR A 532 -17.92 -8.26 7.97
CA TYR A 532 -19.22 -7.98 7.38
C TYR A 532 -20.25 -9.03 7.80
N HIS A 533 -21.54 -8.72 7.62
CA HIS A 533 -22.59 -9.71 7.77
C HIS A 533 -22.51 -10.79 6.68
N MET A 534 -22.00 -11.99 7.02
CA MET A 534 -21.74 -13.08 6.07
C MET A 534 -22.98 -13.55 5.28
N LEU A 535 -24.19 -13.31 5.80
CA LEU A 535 -25.44 -13.64 5.09
C LEU A 535 -25.72 -12.68 3.93
N ASN A 536 -25.06 -11.52 3.88
CA ASN A 536 -25.18 -10.54 2.81
C ASN A 536 -24.24 -10.89 1.64
N SER A 537 -24.52 -12.02 0.98
CA SER A 537 -23.74 -12.50 -0.17
C SER A 537 -23.69 -11.52 -1.35
N ALA A 538 -24.70 -10.65 -1.48
CA ALA A 538 -24.74 -9.60 -2.50
C ALA A 538 -23.62 -8.56 -2.28
N MET A 539 -23.47 -8.07 -1.05
CA MET A 539 -22.44 -7.08 -0.70
C MET A 539 -21.02 -7.55 -1.02
N VAL A 540 -20.75 -8.84 -0.77
CA VAL A 540 -19.44 -9.46 -1.06
C VAL A 540 -19.17 -9.48 -2.57
N ALA A 541 -20.20 -9.71 -3.40
CA ALA A 541 -20.08 -9.64 -4.85
C ALA A 541 -19.95 -8.20 -5.38
N ASP A 542 -20.65 -7.24 -4.77
CA ASP A 542 -20.58 -5.81 -5.12
C ASP A 542 -19.17 -5.25 -4.94
N VAL A 543 -18.43 -5.71 -3.93
CA VAL A 543 -17.03 -5.31 -3.72
C VAL A 543 -16.14 -5.78 -4.87
N LEU A 544 -16.33 -7.00 -5.37
CA LEU A 544 -15.59 -7.47 -6.56
C LEU A 544 -15.95 -6.64 -7.80
N GLU A 545 -17.22 -6.33 -7.99
CA GLU A 545 -17.66 -5.44 -9.07
C GLU A 545 -17.02 -4.05 -8.93
N THR A 546 -16.93 -3.51 -7.72
CA THR A 546 -16.30 -2.22 -7.44
C THR A 546 -14.81 -2.24 -7.72
N LEU A 547 -14.07 -3.27 -7.29
CA LEU A 547 -12.67 -3.45 -7.64
C LEU A 547 -12.44 -3.46 -9.16
N GLN A 548 -13.34 -4.13 -9.89
CA GLN A 548 -13.28 -4.20 -11.35
C GLN A 548 -13.64 -2.85 -12.00
N ARG A 549 -14.71 -2.20 -11.54
CA ARG A 549 -15.23 -0.91 -12.04
C ARG A 549 -14.25 0.23 -11.79
N LYS A 550 -13.64 0.30 -10.61
CA LYS A 550 -12.59 1.27 -10.28
C LYS A 550 -11.29 0.97 -11.06
N GLY A 551 -11.10 -0.26 -11.56
CA GLY A 551 -9.97 -0.63 -12.42
C GLY A 551 -8.76 -1.21 -11.67
N LEU A 552 -8.91 -1.60 -10.41
CA LEU A 552 -7.80 -2.14 -9.58
C LEU A 552 -7.33 -3.53 -10.05
N LEU A 553 -8.17 -4.29 -10.77
CA LEU A 553 -7.89 -5.68 -11.18
C LEU A 553 -7.23 -5.82 -12.56
N GLN A 554 -7.07 -4.71 -13.29
CA GLN A 554 -6.68 -4.74 -14.72
C GLN A 554 -5.18 -4.94 -14.96
N PHE A 555 -4.36 -4.88 -13.92
CA PHE A 555 -2.90 -4.83 -14.06
C PHE A 555 -2.28 -6.23 -14.19
N PRO A 556 -1.20 -6.37 -14.97
CA PRO A 556 -0.57 -7.66 -15.23
C PRO A 556 0.32 -8.17 -14.09
N GLY A 557 0.84 -7.29 -13.23
CA GLY A 557 1.77 -7.67 -12.16
C GLY A 557 1.16 -7.90 -10.78
N GLY A 558 -0.16 -7.77 -10.64
CA GLY A 558 -0.85 -7.70 -9.35
C GLY A 558 -1.61 -6.37 -9.19
N ILE A 559 -2.11 -6.09 -8.00
CA ILE A 559 -2.90 -4.90 -7.67
C ILE A 559 -1.97 -3.78 -7.19
N PRO A 560 -2.07 -2.55 -7.74
CA PRO A 560 -1.30 -1.41 -7.25
C PRO A 560 -1.90 -0.87 -5.95
N ALA A 561 -1.07 -0.19 -5.14
CA ALA A 561 -1.48 0.42 -3.89
C ALA A 561 -2.49 1.57 -4.06
N SER A 562 -2.59 2.16 -5.25
CA SER A 562 -3.67 3.06 -5.64
C SER A 562 -3.73 3.21 -7.16
N LEU A 563 -4.68 4.01 -7.65
CA LEU A 563 -4.68 4.51 -9.04
C LEU A 563 -4.19 5.96 -9.18
N MET A 564 -3.73 6.58 -8.09
CA MET A 564 -3.28 7.96 -8.07
C MET A 564 -1.90 8.08 -8.71
N LYS A 565 -1.80 8.90 -9.75
CA LYS A 565 -0.57 9.07 -10.55
C LYS A 565 0.10 10.40 -10.21
N GLY A 566 1.44 10.44 -10.37
CA GLY A 566 2.22 11.66 -10.22
C GLY A 566 2.39 12.12 -8.77
N THR A 567 2.07 11.27 -7.79
CA THR A 567 2.27 11.54 -6.36
C THR A 567 3.73 11.35 -5.94
N ASN A 568 4.48 10.53 -6.71
CA ASN A 568 5.84 10.05 -6.40
C ASN A 568 5.95 9.31 -5.06
N GLN A 569 4.82 8.93 -4.47
CA GLN A 569 4.78 8.19 -3.22
C GLN A 569 4.90 6.69 -3.44
N GLN A 570 5.38 5.98 -2.41
CA GLN A 570 5.66 4.56 -2.55
C GLN A 570 4.43 3.67 -2.44
N TRP A 571 3.44 4.06 -1.65
CA TRP A 571 2.15 3.39 -1.51
C TRP A 571 1.11 3.97 -2.47
N ASP A 572 1.49 4.15 -3.73
CA ASP A 572 0.65 4.62 -4.83
C ASP A 572 1.01 3.95 -6.16
N TYR A 573 0.23 4.22 -7.21
CA TYR A 573 0.54 3.79 -8.56
C TYR A 573 1.96 4.22 -8.99
N PRO A 574 2.77 3.33 -9.61
CA PRO A 574 2.43 2.01 -10.13
C PRO A 574 2.78 0.84 -9.19
N ASN A 575 3.12 1.11 -7.93
CA ASN A 575 3.68 0.10 -7.03
C ASN A 575 2.60 -0.82 -6.48
N GLY A 576 2.85 -2.13 -6.53
CA GLY A 576 2.11 -3.15 -5.79
C GLY A 576 2.97 -3.69 -4.65
N TRP A 577 2.32 -3.97 -3.53
CA TRP A 577 2.93 -4.44 -2.29
C TRP A 577 2.40 -5.81 -1.91
N ALA A 578 3.28 -6.65 -1.36
CA ALA A 578 2.95 -8.03 -1.02
C ALA A 578 1.78 -8.13 -0.02
N PRO A 579 1.75 -7.36 1.10
CA PRO A 579 0.61 -7.32 2.02
C PRO A 579 -0.74 -7.13 1.36
N ILE A 580 -0.85 -6.12 0.50
CA ILE A 580 -2.11 -5.73 -0.13
C ILE A 580 -2.59 -6.75 -1.13
N ASN A 581 -1.67 -7.25 -1.96
CA ASN A 581 -1.99 -8.31 -2.90
C ASN A 581 -2.46 -9.56 -2.16
N HIS A 582 -1.74 -9.95 -1.11
CA HIS A 582 -2.07 -11.10 -0.28
C HIS A 582 -3.46 -10.97 0.37
N MET A 583 -3.74 -9.86 1.05
CA MET A 583 -5.04 -9.65 1.71
C MET A 583 -6.21 -9.72 0.72
N ILE A 584 -6.08 -9.10 -0.46
CA ILE A 584 -7.16 -9.15 -1.46
C ILE A 584 -7.32 -10.56 -2.03
N ILE A 585 -6.21 -11.23 -2.36
CA ILE A 585 -6.25 -12.61 -2.85
C ILE A 585 -6.94 -13.51 -1.82
N GLU A 586 -6.54 -13.44 -0.56
CA GLU A 586 -7.09 -14.26 0.52
C GLU A 586 -8.55 -13.91 0.81
N GLY A 587 -8.92 -12.64 0.84
CA GLY A 587 -10.31 -12.23 1.02
C GLY A 587 -11.23 -12.73 -0.10
N LEU A 588 -10.76 -12.71 -1.35
CA LEU A 588 -11.49 -13.29 -2.48
C LEU A 588 -11.50 -14.83 -2.44
N ARG A 589 -10.41 -15.46 -2.00
CA ARG A 589 -10.26 -16.93 -1.93
C ARG A 589 -11.14 -17.55 -0.85
N LYS A 590 -11.27 -16.90 0.31
CA LYS A 590 -12.09 -17.36 1.44
C LYS A 590 -13.60 -17.24 1.18
N SER A 591 -14.01 -16.51 0.13
CA SER A 591 -15.41 -16.41 -0.27
C SER A 591 -16.00 -17.75 -0.73
N ASN A 592 -17.28 -17.96 -0.46
CA ASN A 592 -18.06 -19.10 -0.98
C ASN A 592 -18.49 -18.91 -2.45
N ASN A 593 -18.11 -17.80 -3.10
CA ASN A 593 -18.44 -17.51 -4.49
C ASN A 593 -17.35 -18.03 -5.46
N PRO A 594 -17.64 -18.98 -6.36
CA PRO A 594 -16.66 -19.53 -7.30
C PRO A 594 -16.01 -18.48 -8.21
N THR A 595 -16.74 -17.44 -8.60
CA THR A 595 -16.21 -16.33 -9.40
C THR A 595 -15.14 -15.58 -8.63
N MET A 596 -15.34 -15.33 -7.34
CA MET A 596 -14.36 -14.66 -6.49
C MET A 596 -13.13 -15.52 -6.27
N GLN A 597 -13.31 -16.82 -6.00
CA GLN A 597 -12.20 -17.76 -5.88
C GLN A 597 -11.37 -17.86 -7.17
N GLN A 598 -12.03 -17.82 -8.33
CA GLN A 598 -11.35 -17.79 -9.62
C GLN A 598 -10.57 -16.48 -9.81
N ARG A 599 -11.14 -15.33 -9.44
CA ARG A 599 -10.43 -14.04 -9.46
C ARG A 599 -9.24 -14.01 -8.51
N ALA A 600 -9.37 -14.57 -7.31
CA ALA A 600 -8.26 -14.72 -6.37
C ALA A 600 -7.08 -15.44 -7.01
N PHE A 601 -7.33 -16.58 -7.67
CA PHE A 601 -6.29 -17.32 -8.38
C PHE A 601 -5.66 -16.52 -9.52
N GLU A 602 -6.46 -15.80 -10.31
CA GLU A 602 -5.93 -14.98 -11.41
C GLU A 602 -4.99 -13.88 -10.91
N ILE A 603 -5.34 -13.23 -9.79
CA ILE A 603 -4.51 -12.19 -9.15
C ILE A 603 -3.26 -12.83 -8.53
N ALA A 604 -3.40 -13.95 -7.82
CA ALA A 604 -2.28 -14.70 -7.25
C ALA A 604 -1.28 -15.12 -8.32
N ASN A 605 -1.76 -15.67 -9.43
CA ASN A 605 -0.89 -16.12 -10.52
C ASN A 605 -0.16 -14.94 -11.20
N LYS A 606 -0.79 -13.75 -11.29
CA LYS A 606 -0.12 -12.52 -11.75
C LYS A 606 1.00 -12.09 -10.79
N TRP A 607 0.72 -12.06 -9.49
CA TRP A 607 1.68 -11.65 -8.46
C TRP A 607 2.88 -12.62 -8.38
N ILE A 608 2.62 -13.93 -8.29
CA ILE A 608 3.66 -14.98 -8.29
C ILE A 608 4.56 -14.85 -9.53
N ASN A 609 3.98 -14.72 -10.73
CA ASN A 609 4.77 -14.60 -11.96
C ASN A 609 5.56 -13.27 -12.02
N ARG A 610 5.05 -12.18 -11.43
CA ARG A 610 5.80 -10.93 -11.30
C ARG A 610 7.02 -11.11 -10.40
N ASN A 611 6.86 -11.72 -9.23
CA ASN A 611 7.98 -11.99 -8.32
C ASN A 611 8.99 -12.94 -8.96
N TYR A 612 8.53 -14.04 -9.56
CA TYR A 612 9.37 -15.01 -10.25
C TYR A 612 10.17 -14.35 -11.38
N ALA A 613 9.55 -13.56 -12.26
CA ALA A 613 10.24 -12.93 -13.38
C ALA A 613 11.34 -11.95 -12.93
N LEU A 614 11.11 -11.19 -11.86
CA LEU A 614 12.12 -10.31 -11.28
C LEU A 614 13.22 -11.08 -10.56
N TYR A 615 12.86 -12.15 -9.86
CA TYR A 615 13.84 -13.02 -9.21
C TYR A 615 14.77 -13.71 -10.23
N GLN A 616 14.24 -14.18 -11.37
CA GLN A 616 15.05 -14.76 -12.45
C GLN A 616 16.05 -13.75 -13.03
N LYS A 617 15.72 -12.46 -13.01
CA LYS A 617 16.56 -11.39 -13.53
C LYS A 617 17.63 -10.94 -12.52
N ASP A 618 17.21 -10.67 -11.30
CA ASP A 618 18.02 -9.96 -10.30
C ASP A 618 18.59 -10.89 -9.22
N HIS A 619 18.07 -12.12 -9.11
CA HIS A 619 18.28 -13.04 -7.98
C HIS A 619 17.96 -12.43 -6.62
N LYS A 620 16.99 -11.50 -6.60
CA LYS A 620 16.57 -10.75 -5.41
C LYS A 620 15.06 -10.77 -5.27
N MET A 621 14.61 -10.76 -4.03
CA MET A 621 13.22 -10.50 -3.66
C MET A 621 13.11 -9.06 -3.18
N TRP A 622 12.30 -8.26 -3.87
CA TRP A 622 12.16 -6.83 -3.61
C TRP A 622 11.07 -6.53 -2.58
N GLU A 623 11.19 -5.38 -1.94
CA GLU A 623 10.18 -4.79 -1.03
C GLU A 623 8.85 -4.57 -1.74
N LYS A 624 8.89 -3.90 -2.91
CA LYS A 624 7.73 -3.55 -3.73
C LYS A 624 8.01 -3.69 -5.24
N TYR A 625 6.95 -3.78 -6.03
CA TYR A 625 6.99 -4.16 -7.45
C TYR A 625 6.21 -3.17 -8.32
N ASP A 626 6.74 -2.77 -9.49
CA ASP A 626 5.92 -2.10 -10.51
C ASP A 626 4.97 -3.15 -11.12
N VAL A 627 3.65 -2.95 -10.94
CA VAL A 627 2.64 -3.90 -11.42
C VAL A 627 1.96 -3.44 -12.72
N ALA A 628 2.28 -2.24 -13.21
CA ALA A 628 1.46 -1.53 -14.18
C ALA A 628 1.55 -2.08 -15.61
N LYS A 629 2.70 -2.62 -16.02
CA LYS A 629 2.95 -3.10 -17.40
C LYS A 629 3.47 -4.54 -17.39
N GLU A 630 3.36 -5.25 -18.50
CA GLU A 630 3.80 -6.64 -18.60
C GLU A 630 5.31 -6.77 -18.40
N TYR A 631 6.09 -5.91 -19.07
CA TYR A 631 7.52 -5.85 -18.89
C TYR A 631 7.91 -5.38 -17.48
N VAL A 632 9.04 -5.90 -17.02
CA VAL A 632 9.57 -5.66 -15.68
C VAL A 632 10.28 -4.30 -15.62
N ARG A 633 9.98 -3.52 -14.58
CA ARG A 633 10.71 -2.30 -14.22
C ARG A 633 10.97 -2.25 -12.73
N ALA A 634 12.00 -1.49 -12.34
CA ALA A 634 12.25 -1.17 -10.96
C ALA A 634 11.11 -0.28 -10.42
N ALA A 635 10.54 -0.68 -9.28
CA ALA A 635 9.63 0.16 -8.52
C ALA A 635 10.38 1.37 -7.94
N LYS A 636 9.70 2.51 -7.80
CA LYS A 636 10.27 3.79 -7.38
C LYS A 636 9.31 4.56 -6.47
N GLY A 637 9.75 5.68 -5.92
CA GLY A 637 8.94 6.59 -5.09
C GLY A 637 9.10 6.35 -3.60
N GLY A 638 8.67 7.33 -2.81
CA GLY A 638 8.92 7.42 -1.37
C GLY A 638 10.23 8.14 -1.02
N GLU A 639 10.60 8.08 0.26
CA GLU A 639 11.75 8.80 0.83
C GLU A 639 13.08 8.03 0.73
N TYR A 640 13.06 6.77 0.31
CA TYR A 640 14.26 5.92 0.15
C TYR A 640 14.20 5.00 -1.09
N GLU A 641 15.37 4.45 -1.46
CA GLU A 641 15.52 3.52 -2.60
C GLU A 641 14.86 2.16 -2.31
N ASN A 642 14.36 1.46 -3.34
CA ASN A 642 13.69 0.16 -3.16
C ASN A 642 14.61 -0.87 -2.48
N GLN A 643 14.13 -1.51 -1.41
CA GLN A 643 14.92 -2.47 -0.62
C GLN A 643 14.77 -3.90 -1.13
N TYR A 644 15.70 -4.78 -0.75
CA TYR A 644 15.66 -6.21 -1.10
C TYR A 644 15.95 -7.09 0.12
N GLY A 645 15.43 -8.30 0.06
CA GLY A 645 15.36 -9.25 1.15
C GLY A 645 14.19 -10.19 0.90
N PHE A 646 12.95 -9.73 0.70
CA PHE A 646 12.31 -8.82 1.64
C PHE A 646 11.27 -9.64 2.40
N GLY A 647 11.29 -9.59 3.75
CA GLY A 647 10.57 -10.52 4.63
C GLY A 647 9.12 -10.81 4.22
N TRP A 648 8.26 -9.80 4.07
CA TRP A 648 6.87 -10.01 3.68
C TRP A 648 6.66 -10.59 2.27
N THR A 649 7.61 -10.40 1.35
CA THR A 649 7.44 -10.73 -0.07
C THR A 649 7.77 -12.20 -0.20
N ASN A 650 8.83 -12.62 0.48
CA ASN A 650 9.19 -14.01 0.68
C ASN A 650 8.01 -14.74 1.35
N GLY A 651 7.47 -14.15 2.42
CA GLY A 651 6.33 -14.69 3.14
C GLY A 651 5.10 -14.93 2.28
N VAL A 652 4.64 -13.89 1.61
CA VAL A 652 3.48 -13.91 0.72
C VAL A 652 3.68 -14.87 -0.44
N VAL A 653 4.82 -14.86 -1.12
CA VAL A 653 5.01 -15.70 -2.30
C VAL A 653 5.05 -17.19 -1.93
N LEU A 654 5.67 -17.54 -0.81
CA LEU A 654 5.70 -18.92 -0.32
C LEU A 654 4.29 -19.39 0.07
N ASP A 655 3.54 -18.58 0.82
CA ASP A 655 2.16 -18.88 1.21
C ASP A 655 1.24 -19.07 -0.02
N LEU A 656 1.34 -18.19 -1.01
CA LEU A 656 0.55 -18.30 -2.25
C LEU A 656 0.96 -19.52 -3.10
N LEU A 657 2.26 -19.83 -3.18
CA LEU A 657 2.75 -21.00 -3.91
C LEU A 657 2.27 -22.31 -3.28
N VAL A 658 2.25 -22.40 -1.95
CA VAL A 658 1.68 -23.56 -1.24
C VAL A 658 0.16 -23.62 -1.43
N THR A 659 -0.53 -22.47 -1.29
CA THR A 659 -2.00 -22.39 -1.43
C THR A 659 -2.48 -22.79 -2.84
N PHE A 660 -1.74 -22.40 -3.88
CA PHE A 660 -2.09 -22.68 -5.27
C PHE A 660 -1.16 -23.73 -5.92
N ASN A 661 -0.56 -24.62 -5.12
CA ASN A 661 0.49 -25.58 -5.53
C ASN A 661 0.18 -26.41 -6.79
N LYS A 662 -1.10 -26.76 -7.01
CA LYS A 662 -1.58 -27.55 -8.17
C LYS A 662 -2.00 -26.70 -9.37
N ARG A 663 -2.22 -25.40 -9.19
CA ARG A 663 -2.81 -24.50 -10.20
C ARG A 663 -1.85 -23.44 -10.71
N ALA A 664 -0.94 -22.96 -9.87
CA ALA A 664 0.05 -21.97 -10.25
C ALA A 664 1.05 -22.56 -11.25
N ILE A 665 1.30 -21.83 -12.33
CA ILE A 665 2.22 -22.23 -13.41
C ILE A 665 3.04 -21.02 -13.83
N VAL A 666 4.27 -21.27 -14.30
CA VAL A 666 5.04 -20.22 -14.99
C VAL A 666 4.33 -19.84 -16.28
N LYS A 667 4.03 -18.55 -16.46
CA LYS A 667 3.56 -18.05 -17.75
C LYS A 667 4.75 -17.91 -18.70
N PRO A 668 4.66 -18.37 -19.96
CA PRO A 668 5.65 -18.07 -20.97
C PRO A 668 5.72 -16.55 -21.13
N THR A 669 6.75 -15.93 -20.57
CA THR A 669 6.99 -14.51 -20.81
C THR A 669 7.48 -14.41 -22.24
N GLY A 670 6.67 -13.82 -23.12
CA GLY A 670 7.06 -13.57 -24.51
C GLY A 670 8.18 -12.55 -24.55
N GLY A 671 9.42 -12.97 -24.31
CA GLY A 671 10.62 -12.15 -24.33
C GLY A 671 10.60 -11.00 -23.32
N VAL A 672 11.49 -11.01 -22.34
CA VAL A 672 11.84 -9.80 -21.61
C VAL A 672 12.52 -8.86 -22.62
N THR A 673 11.76 -8.03 -23.33
CA THR A 673 12.34 -7.00 -24.20
C THR A 673 12.76 -5.83 -23.33
N ASP A 674 14.08 -5.73 -23.18
CA ASP A 674 14.81 -4.62 -22.59
C ASP A 674 14.50 -3.31 -23.35
N VAL A 675 14.17 -2.26 -22.61
CA VAL A 675 14.26 -0.89 -23.11
C VAL A 675 14.95 -0.09 -22.01
N HIS A 676 16.20 -0.41 -21.69
CA HIS A 676 17.25 0.53 -21.30
C HIS A 676 18.62 -0.16 -21.32
N GLY A 677 19.25 -0.18 -22.50
CA GLY A 677 20.65 -0.58 -22.68
C GLY A 677 21.14 -0.15 -24.06
N THR A 678 21.98 0.88 -24.11
CA THR A 678 22.66 1.33 -25.33
C THR A 678 23.58 0.22 -25.84
N GLY A 679 23.14 -0.50 -26.88
CA GLY A 679 23.95 -1.49 -27.58
C GLY A 679 23.39 -1.73 -28.98
N ARG A 680 23.94 -1.01 -29.96
CA ARG A 680 23.70 -1.32 -31.38
C ARG A 680 24.32 -2.69 -31.69
N ALA A 681 23.48 -3.69 -31.94
CA ALA A 681 23.85 -4.86 -32.72
C ALA A 681 23.14 -4.77 -34.09
N ASN A 682 23.94 -4.60 -35.14
CA ASN A 682 23.51 -4.66 -36.53
C ASN A 682 22.97 -6.07 -36.84
N ILE A 683 21.70 -6.16 -37.23
CA ILE A 683 21.21 -7.30 -38.01
C ILE A 683 20.67 -6.75 -39.32
N SER A 684 21.44 -7.05 -40.36
CA SER A 684 21.15 -6.83 -41.76
C SER A 684 20.06 -7.78 -42.26
N GLY A 685 19.12 -7.25 -43.05
CA GLY A 685 18.63 -7.92 -44.25
C GLY A 685 17.30 -8.67 -44.19
N THR A 686 16.25 -7.99 -44.70
CA THR A 686 15.16 -8.48 -45.58
C THR A 686 14.23 -9.61 -45.09
N ASN A 687 12.90 -9.57 -45.20
CA ASN A 687 12.01 -8.78 -46.04
C ASN A 687 10.60 -8.69 -45.42
N ARG A 688 9.96 -7.54 -45.64
CA ARG A 688 8.57 -7.23 -45.30
C ARG A 688 7.58 -8.10 -46.09
N THR A 689 6.49 -8.49 -45.45
CA THR A 689 5.13 -8.30 -46.01
C THR A 689 4.14 -7.98 -44.89
N LEU A 690 3.72 -6.71 -44.84
CA LEU A 690 2.50 -6.25 -44.18
C LEU A 690 1.30 -6.89 -44.89
N LEU A 691 0.65 -7.94 -44.34
CA LEU A 691 -0.76 -8.24 -44.66
C LEU A 691 -1.46 -9.29 -43.77
N THR A 692 -1.28 -9.29 -42.43
CA THR A 692 -2.07 -10.21 -41.57
C THR A 692 -2.47 -9.66 -40.20
N ARG A 693 -2.51 -8.33 -40.03
CA ARG A 693 -2.84 -7.69 -38.74
C ARG A 693 -4.28 -7.19 -38.60
N TYR A 694 -5.27 -7.78 -39.26
CA TYR A 694 -6.66 -7.29 -39.14
C TYR A 694 -7.79 -8.33 -39.12
N LEU A 695 -7.49 -9.63 -39.03
CA LEU A 695 -8.53 -10.67 -38.91
C LEU A 695 -8.10 -11.70 -37.86
N GLY A 696 -8.47 -11.45 -36.60
CA GLY A 696 -8.13 -12.38 -35.51
C GLY A 696 -8.64 -12.03 -34.11
N THR A 697 -9.34 -10.92 -33.90
CA THR A 697 -9.90 -10.58 -32.57
C THR A 697 -11.41 -10.44 -32.67
N GLY A 698 -12.11 -11.57 -32.64
CA GLY A 698 -13.53 -11.58 -32.34
C GLY A 698 -13.76 -11.02 -30.94
N LYS A 699 -14.26 -9.78 -30.86
CA LYS A 699 -14.99 -9.16 -29.74
C LYS A 699 -15.41 -7.71 -30.10
N PRO A 700 -16.61 -7.50 -30.70
CA PRO A 700 -17.25 -6.18 -30.70
C PRO A 700 -18.62 -6.12 -30.00
N PHE A 701 -19.17 -7.25 -29.53
CA PHE A 701 -20.58 -7.29 -29.07
C PHE A 701 -20.83 -6.83 -27.61
N ASP A 702 -19.83 -6.89 -26.71
CA ASP A 702 -20.02 -6.50 -25.30
C ASP A 702 -20.09 -4.98 -25.09
N PHE A 703 -19.39 -4.21 -25.92
CA PHE A 703 -19.31 -2.75 -25.76
C PHE A 703 -20.63 -2.05 -26.10
N LEU A 704 -21.33 -2.55 -27.13
CA LEU A 704 -22.57 -1.95 -27.60
C LEU A 704 -23.74 -2.19 -26.63
N TRP A 705 -23.82 -3.40 -26.05
CA TRP A 705 -24.80 -3.75 -25.01
C TRP A 705 -24.57 -2.98 -23.70
N TRP A 706 -23.30 -2.81 -23.31
CA TRP A 706 -22.93 -1.98 -22.16
C TRP A 706 -23.35 -0.51 -22.37
N PHE A 707 -23.18 0.02 -23.59
CA PHE A 707 -23.59 1.39 -23.92
C PHE A 707 -25.12 1.57 -23.91
N THR A 708 -25.87 0.61 -24.45
CA THR A 708 -27.36 0.68 -24.48
C THR A 708 -27.97 0.59 -23.07
N LYS A 709 -27.46 -0.30 -22.21
CA LYS A 709 -27.92 -0.43 -20.82
C LYS A 709 -27.70 0.87 -20.03
N ARG A 710 -26.58 1.56 -20.28
CA ARG A 710 -26.23 2.82 -19.61
C ARG A 710 -27.15 3.97 -20.01
N ILE A 711 -27.61 4.02 -21.26
CA ILE A 711 -28.57 5.03 -21.74
C ILE A 711 -29.96 4.76 -21.14
N LEU A 712 -30.42 3.50 -21.16
CA LEU A 712 -31.73 3.12 -20.62
C LEU A 712 -31.85 3.40 -19.12
N VAL A 713 -30.81 3.08 -18.34
CA VAL A 713 -30.79 3.34 -16.89
C VAL A 713 -30.79 4.84 -16.60
N ARG A 714 -30.03 5.65 -17.35
CA ARG A 714 -30.04 7.11 -17.18
C ARG A 714 -31.39 7.74 -17.55
N ALA A 715 -32.03 7.27 -18.62
CA ALA A 715 -33.37 7.72 -19.01
C ALA A 715 -34.42 7.35 -17.95
N LEU A 716 -34.36 6.13 -17.39
CA LEU A 716 -35.27 5.67 -16.35
C LEU A 716 -35.09 6.43 -15.03
N ILE A 717 -33.85 6.71 -14.62
CA ILE A 717 -33.54 7.48 -13.41
C ILE A 717 -34.04 8.93 -13.55
N ASN A 718 -33.85 9.55 -14.73
CA ASN A 718 -34.35 10.90 -14.96
C ASN A 718 -35.88 10.95 -15.03
N PHE A 719 -36.54 9.91 -15.58
CA PHE A 719 -38.00 9.79 -15.56
C PHE A 719 -38.57 9.62 -14.15
N LEU A 720 -37.92 8.81 -13.31
CA LEU A 720 -38.32 8.63 -11.90
C LEU A 720 -38.12 9.92 -11.07
N LYS A 721 -37.14 10.75 -11.44
CA LYS A 721 -36.92 12.07 -10.83
C LYS A 721 -37.94 13.14 -11.25
N CYS A 722 -38.62 12.95 -12.39
CA CYS A 722 -39.67 13.86 -12.87
C CYS A 722 -41.07 13.54 -12.31
N LYS A 723 -41.23 12.51 -11.47
CA LYS A 723 -42.52 12.15 -10.86
C LYS A 723 -42.50 12.26 -9.33
N SER A 724 -42.48 13.51 -8.83
CA SER A 724 -43.09 13.88 -7.54
C SER A 724 -43.16 15.41 -7.47
N PRO A 725 -44.38 15.97 -7.47
CA PRO A 725 -44.91 16.40 -6.18
C PRO A 725 -46.42 16.09 -6.01
N GLY A 726 -46.75 15.42 -4.90
CA GLY A 726 -48.03 15.58 -4.19
C GLY A 726 -49.23 14.75 -4.65
N SER A 727 -49.49 13.63 -3.96
CA SER A 727 -50.83 13.34 -3.41
C SER A 727 -50.76 12.22 -2.37
N SER A 728 -51.42 12.47 -1.25
CA SER A 728 -51.76 11.60 -0.12
C SER A 728 -52.28 10.18 -0.45
N GLY A 729 -52.02 9.24 0.46
CA GLY A 729 -53.01 8.26 0.91
C GLY A 729 -52.85 6.80 0.46
N SER A 730 -52.91 5.91 1.47
CA SER A 730 -52.97 4.43 1.54
C SER A 730 -51.71 3.64 1.20
#